data_AF-A0A2T5DFD2-F1
#
_entry.id   AF-A0A2T5DFD2-F1
#
_cell.length_a   1.000
_cell.length_b   1.000
_cell.length_c   1.000
_cell.angle_alpha   90.00
_cell.angle_beta   90.00
_cell.angle_gamma   90.00
#
_symmetry.space_group_name_H-M   'P 1'
#
loop_
_entity.id
_entity.type
_entity.pdbx_description
1 polymer ?
#
loop_
_entity_poly.entity_id
_entity_poly.type
_entity_poly.pdbx_seq_one_letter_code
_entity_poly.pdbx_strand_id
1 'polypeptide(L)'
;MKKLSRLLIFVSIICFTSSTMSQHYALTDKMESDKPATINNSESVISNDSINIPTEADSRSQEETDEIPTDSQQSFSDKNDEDVIPATILNDSSDHSITAYAGSGTEIDPYLVGFQAEMISALAMIQNDSGTGIYYIELTGNIIYDGATIVFDIHKDVIIDGKGYYVLHNNDSPSRAERLFNVAVAGLTVTLRNMNFGSDTLMDGNNMLYNKNPSHLIYRESVSPSSIYDVSVIIENINYYGTVYFDVISAARVTFKGHNSFRNSGRFVINHQVFFAENSTTVIEGMQPSSSTIDYCFYLSNASLNEPFVIDRNAELSIVTPTPKAISAINSIRMDIREEARLFIHTTHPTAISSYMIYHTQYANAVGTMILVGPNATVVHESQTMIGNSYTFMANKPKYIAFRAASRQTLSGRGIFTVNRLDTASAFGGHYQVSYRYANTQLGTLSVFPNTAVSRDLTNVYSGSSGTYDIIYQPNFVIDEIQVEPEVGIDLSNLTTTINTTRPPERPLTKYDFKLSKQRLWTGSSINTQAAQTQINNASLTTNGMVAVRSSPTESFWQEQKLYAGIYYVYVKVTGQLQEDPELAHLPSESFWYEVVIEMPKSPLNVEVPLEKIFKIREEGPFDTFESSQPVVSRSNFPINLTVTEVVEHTTDSPVALVNEIQPGANKQLRLHLRTTNNQDSGPLVVGLNQASPIEILPFLDNPLHLYLKGEYAGSLQEKHDVSYSFVYQLTAK
;
A
#
# COMPACT_ATOMS: atom_id res chain seq x y z
N MET A 1 -4.50 51.76 -29.16
CA MET A 1 -5.72 51.05 -29.61
C MET A 1 -5.47 49.55 -29.66
N LYS A 2 -5.93 48.80 -28.65
CA LYS A 2 -6.45 47.41 -28.74
C LYS A 2 -6.89 47.00 -27.32
N LYS A 3 -8.15 46.56 -27.22
CA LYS A 3 -8.92 46.32 -25.99
C LYS A 3 -8.58 44.95 -25.38
N LEU A 4 -8.64 44.92 -24.05
CA LEU A 4 -8.83 43.73 -23.22
C LEU A 4 -10.12 42.99 -23.60
N SER A 5 -10.04 41.66 -23.65
CA SER A 5 -11.22 40.76 -23.65
C SER A 5 -11.08 39.78 -22.49
N ARG A 6 -11.98 39.91 -21.50
CA ARG A 6 -12.15 38.99 -20.38
C ARG A 6 -12.82 37.70 -20.89
N LEU A 7 -12.28 36.54 -20.53
CA LEU A 7 -12.92 35.24 -20.72
C LEU A 7 -13.69 34.89 -19.43
N LEU A 8 -15.01 34.84 -19.52
CA LEU A 8 -15.92 34.33 -18.49
C LEU A 8 -15.90 32.80 -18.53
N ILE A 9 -15.60 32.14 -17.41
CA ILE A 9 -15.83 30.70 -17.22
C ILE A 9 -17.14 30.55 -16.45
N PHE A 10 -18.16 29.96 -17.10
CA PHE A 10 -19.41 29.53 -16.48
C PHE A 10 -19.15 28.25 -15.68
N VAL A 11 -19.34 28.29 -14.36
CA VAL A 11 -19.42 27.09 -13.51
C VAL A 11 -20.90 26.68 -13.44
N SER A 12 -21.26 25.62 -14.14
CA SER A 12 -22.59 25.00 -14.02
C SER A 12 -22.64 24.14 -12.76
N ILE A 13 -23.40 24.61 -11.77
CA ILE A 13 -23.81 23.87 -10.58
C ILE A 13 -24.89 22.87 -11.02
N ILE A 14 -24.59 21.58 -10.98
CA ILE A 14 -25.58 20.51 -11.16
C ILE A 14 -26.12 20.15 -9.78
N CYS A 15 -27.31 20.65 -9.44
CA CYS A 15 -28.11 20.19 -8.32
C CYS A 15 -28.76 18.84 -8.68
N PHE A 16 -28.44 17.77 -7.96
CA PHE A 16 -29.23 16.54 -8.00
C PHE A 16 -30.39 16.64 -7.00
N THR A 17 -31.60 16.83 -7.53
CA THR A 17 -32.84 16.63 -6.80
C THR A 17 -33.15 15.15 -6.70
N SER A 18 -33.36 14.68 -5.47
CA SER A 18 -33.87 13.35 -5.13
C SER A 18 -35.25 13.10 -5.74
N SER A 19 -35.41 11.98 -6.46
CA SER A 19 -36.71 11.40 -6.73
C SER A 19 -36.74 9.94 -6.27
N THR A 20 -37.57 9.72 -5.24
CA THR A 20 -38.11 8.45 -4.82
C THR A 20 -38.90 7.81 -5.96
N MET A 21 -38.69 6.52 -6.23
CA MET A 21 -39.71 5.72 -6.91
C MET A 21 -39.77 4.30 -6.34
N SER A 22 -40.99 3.91 -5.97
CA SER A 22 -41.41 2.64 -5.41
C SER A 22 -42.44 2.02 -6.37
N GLN A 23 -42.63 0.69 -6.27
CA GLN A 23 -43.60 -0.18 -7.00
C GLN A 23 -43.17 -0.69 -8.39
N HIS A 24 -43.44 -1.92 -8.87
CA HIS A 24 -44.16 -3.10 -8.37
C HIS A 24 -43.91 -4.33 -9.31
N TYR A 25 -43.99 -5.55 -8.72
CA TYR A 25 -44.41 -6.88 -9.24
C TYR A 25 -44.00 -7.45 -10.63
N ALA A 26 -43.56 -8.73 -10.63
CA ALA A 26 -44.33 -9.86 -11.20
C ALA A 26 -43.76 -11.24 -10.78
N LEU A 27 -44.64 -12.08 -10.23
CA LEU A 27 -44.52 -13.53 -10.06
C LEU A 27 -44.74 -14.25 -11.41
N THR A 28 -44.12 -15.42 -11.62
CA THR A 28 -44.83 -16.66 -12.07
C THR A 28 -43.93 -17.92 -12.03
N ASP A 29 -44.39 -18.86 -11.21
CA ASP A 29 -44.54 -20.32 -11.40
C ASP A 29 -43.39 -21.34 -11.63
N LYS A 30 -43.23 -22.18 -10.59
CA LYS A 30 -43.36 -23.67 -10.52
C LYS A 30 -42.69 -24.56 -11.58
N MET A 31 -41.93 -25.55 -11.11
CA MET A 31 -42.44 -26.92 -10.87
C MET A 31 -41.43 -27.79 -10.08
N GLU A 32 -41.97 -28.55 -9.13
CA GLU A 32 -41.36 -29.66 -8.39
C GLU A 32 -41.03 -30.85 -9.30
N SER A 33 -40.09 -31.71 -8.87
CA SER A 33 -40.35 -33.14 -8.66
C SER A 33 -39.11 -33.88 -8.15
N ASP A 34 -39.27 -34.40 -6.94
CA ASP A 34 -38.95 -35.75 -6.45
C ASP A 34 -37.52 -36.30 -6.30
N LYS A 35 -37.19 -36.52 -5.02
CA LYS A 35 -36.34 -37.59 -4.46
C LYS A 35 -36.91 -38.98 -4.80
N PRO A 36 -36.12 -40.08 -4.71
CA PRO A 36 -36.03 -40.83 -3.43
C PRO A 36 -34.66 -41.48 -3.11
N ALA A 37 -34.31 -41.45 -1.81
CA ALA A 37 -33.80 -42.54 -0.93
C ALA A 37 -32.61 -43.43 -1.38
N THR A 38 -31.65 -43.86 -0.53
CA THR A 38 -31.73 -44.92 0.52
C THR A 38 -30.28 -45.05 1.13
N ILE A 39 -30.03 -44.83 2.43
CA ILE A 39 -29.78 -45.80 3.57
C ILE A 39 -28.31 -46.33 3.80
N ASN A 40 -27.82 -46.02 5.02
CA ASN A 40 -27.05 -46.77 6.06
C ASN A 40 -25.54 -47.17 6.07
N ASN A 41 -25.04 -47.05 7.33
CA ASN A 41 -23.99 -47.76 8.10
C ASN A 41 -22.52 -47.34 7.88
N SER A 42 -21.66 -47.18 8.90
CA SER A 42 -21.46 -47.99 10.12
C SER A 42 -20.88 -47.14 11.28
N GLU A 43 -21.39 -47.30 12.50
CA GLU A 43 -20.81 -47.99 13.67
C GLU A 43 -19.92 -47.16 14.61
N SER A 44 -20.41 -47.08 15.84
CA SER A 44 -19.79 -46.63 17.07
C SER A 44 -18.93 -47.74 17.70
N VAL A 45 -17.82 -47.38 18.35
CA VAL A 45 -17.24 -48.17 19.46
C VAL A 45 -16.85 -47.23 20.60
N ILE A 46 -17.36 -47.54 21.79
CA ILE A 46 -17.05 -46.93 23.08
C ILE A 46 -15.96 -47.79 23.75
N SER A 47 -14.99 -47.16 24.41
CA SER A 47 -14.38 -47.73 25.62
C SER A 47 -13.79 -46.62 26.49
N ASN A 48 -14.42 -46.41 27.65
CA ASN A 48 -13.83 -45.79 28.84
C ASN A 48 -12.62 -46.63 29.31
N ASP A 49 -11.59 -45.97 29.83
CA ASP A 49 -11.01 -46.40 31.10
C ASP A 49 -10.39 -45.22 31.85
N SER A 50 -10.63 -45.24 33.16
CA SER A 50 -10.34 -44.19 34.13
C SER A 50 -9.25 -44.72 35.06
N ILE A 51 -8.18 -43.98 35.34
CA ILE A 51 -7.40 -44.15 36.58
C ILE A 51 -6.97 -42.78 37.12
N ASN A 52 -7.13 -42.66 38.45
CA ASN A 52 -7.09 -41.48 39.30
C ASN A 52 -5.84 -41.56 40.20
N ILE A 53 -5.16 -40.41 40.43
CA ILE A 53 -4.51 -39.94 41.70
C ILE A 53 -3.20 -40.66 42.15
N PRO A 54 -2.18 -40.05 42.84
CA PRO A 54 -2.21 -38.84 43.69
C PRO A 54 -1.07 -37.80 43.62
N THR A 55 -1.39 -36.68 44.25
CA THR A 55 -0.62 -35.60 44.89
C THR A 55 0.40 -36.08 45.96
N GLU A 56 1.55 -35.40 46.11
CA GLU A 56 2.00 -34.77 47.37
C GLU A 56 3.27 -33.92 47.21
N ALA A 57 3.43 -32.99 48.16
CA ALA A 57 4.31 -31.82 48.20
C ALA A 57 5.80 -32.12 48.49
N ASP A 58 6.73 -31.22 48.11
CA ASP A 58 7.34 -30.28 49.07
C ASP A 58 8.38 -29.30 48.44
N SER A 59 8.49 -28.17 49.10
CA SER A 59 9.26 -26.93 48.94
C SER A 59 10.79 -27.03 48.66
N ARG A 60 11.33 -26.17 47.77
CA ARG A 60 12.43 -25.20 48.07
C ARG A 60 12.84 -24.31 46.88
N SER A 61 12.95 -23.01 47.20
CA SER A 61 13.63 -21.87 46.57
C SER A 61 14.78 -22.11 45.58
N GLN A 62 14.79 -21.37 44.46
CA GLN A 62 15.78 -20.30 44.19
C GLN A 62 15.42 -19.51 42.91
N GLU A 63 15.68 -18.22 42.97
CA GLU A 63 15.61 -17.24 41.88
C GLU A 63 16.54 -17.61 40.73
N GLU A 64 16.07 -17.46 39.49
CA GLU A 64 16.85 -16.87 38.41
C GLU A 64 15.88 -16.34 37.34
N THR A 65 16.07 -15.06 37.05
CA THR A 65 15.37 -14.25 36.06
C THR A 65 15.97 -14.54 34.69
N ASP A 66 15.13 -14.69 33.66
CA ASP A 66 15.54 -14.37 32.29
C ASP A 66 14.34 -13.95 31.43
N GLU A 67 14.39 -12.65 31.16
CA GLU A 67 13.83 -11.79 30.11
C GLU A 67 12.95 -12.42 29.01
N ILE A 68 11.75 -11.82 28.87
CA ILE A 68 10.96 -11.82 27.63
C ILE A 68 10.93 -10.35 27.14
N PRO A 69 11.25 -10.05 25.88
CA PRO A 69 11.47 -8.70 25.40
C PRO A 69 10.16 -7.94 25.20
N THR A 70 10.06 -6.75 25.77
CA THR A 70 8.98 -5.79 25.55
C THR A 70 9.32 -4.92 24.33
N ASP A 71 8.42 -4.92 23.35
CA ASP A 71 8.51 -4.12 22.14
C ASP A 71 8.54 -2.61 22.40
N SER A 72 9.32 -1.96 21.54
CA SER A 72 9.62 -0.54 21.37
C SER A 72 8.54 0.47 21.82
N GLN A 73 8.78 1.09 22.98
CA GLN A 73 8.38 2.47 23.23
C GLN A 73 9.45 3.40 22.63
N GLN A 74 9.10 4.19 21.62
CA GLN A 74 9.90 5.36 21.23
C GLN A 74 9.83 6.38 22.38
N SER A 75 10.81 6.33 23.26
CA SER A 75 11.05 7.35 24.27
C SER A 75 11.66 8.58 23.61
N PHE A 76 10.94 9.70 23.67
CA PHE A 76 11.57 11.00 23.51
C PHE A 76 12.38 11.26 24.78
N SER A 77 13.70 11.33 24.63
CA SER A 77 14.60 11.66 25.74
C SER A 77 14.53 13.16 26.02
N ASP A 78 13.79 13.57 27.04
CA ASP A 78 14.06 14.82 27.75
C ASP A 78 15.07 14.51 28.87
N LYS A 79 16.25 15.10 28.78
CA LYS A 79 17.27 14.97 29.81
C LYS A 79 16.85 15.77 31.05
N ASN A 80 16.77 15.03 32.15
CA ASN A 80 16.71 15.43 33.55
C ASN A 80 17.39 16.76 33.88
N ASP A 81 16.66 17.60 34.62
CA ASP A 81 17.05 17.95 35.98
C ASP A 81 15.84 17.63 36.89
N GLU A 82 16.07 16.95 38.02
CA GLU A 82 15.07 16.76 39.08
C GLU A 82 14.80 18.12 39.74
N ASP A 83 14.00 18.96 39.09
CA ASP A 83 13.59 20.24 39.64
C ASP A 83 12.42 20.02 40.63
N VAL A 84 12.73 19.65 41.86
CA VAL A 84 11.84 19.94 42.99
C VAL A 84 11.72 21.45 43.06
N ILE A 85 10.51 22.04 42.92
CA ILE A 85 10.32 23.46 43.23
C ILE A 85 10.68 23.63 44.71
N PRO A 86 11.74 24.39 45.06
CA PRO A 86 12.12 24.58 46.45
C PRO A 86 10.95 25.15 47.25
N ALA A 87 10.74 24.68 48.48
CA ALA A 87 9.70 25.18 49.38
C ALA A 87 9.75 26.71 49.61
N THR A 88 10.86 27.35 49.27
CA THR A 88 11.05 28.81 49.28
C THR A 88 10.39 29.56 48.12
N ILE A 89 10.00 28.90 47.02
CA ILE A 89 9.18 29.52 45.95
C ILE A 89 7.67 29.38 46.26
N LEU A 90 7.29 28.44 47.13
CA LEU A 90 5.91 28.19 47.54
C LEU A 90 5.37 29.23 48.55
N ASN A 91 6.21 30.12 49.09
CA ASN A 91 5.87 30.87 50.29
C ASN A 91 6.28 32.35 50.29
N ASP A 92 6.30 33.03 49.14
CA ASP A 92 6.31 34.50 49.15
C ASP A 92 4.88 35.06 49.20
N SER A 93 4.16 34.69 50.27
CA SER A 93 2.87 35.27 50.65
C SER A 93 3.02 36.40 51.67
N SER A 94 4.25 36.85 51.95
CA SER A 94 4.50 37.93 52.89
C SER A 94 4.66 39.28 52.20
N ASP A 95 3.58 40.07 52.19
CA ASP A 95 3.56 41.53 52.35
C ASP A 95 4.51 42.39 51.48
N HIS A 96 4.90 41.92 50.29
CA HIS A 96 5.58 42.75 49.30
C HIS A 96 4.54 43.57 48.52
N SER A 97 4.73 44.88 48.48
CA SER A 97 3.96 45.79 47.63
C SER A 97 3.95 45.26 46.19
N ILE A 98 2.77 44.86 45.72
CA ILE A 98 2.55 44.26 44.40
C ILE A 98 3.17 45.16 43.32
N THR A 99 4.33 44.77 42.81
CA THR A 99 4.97 45.41 41.67
C THR A 99 5.62 44.37 40.78
N ALA A 100 4.81 43.61 40.04
CA ALA A 100 5.15 43.27 38.67
C ALA A 100 3.91 43.41 37.77
N TYR A 101 3.76 44.61 37.22
CA TYR A 101 2.94 44.95 36.05
C TYR A 101 3.75 45.90 35.16
N ALA A 102 4.97 45.50 34.81
CA ALA A 102 5.69 46.23 33.77
C ALA A 102 4.99 45.91 32.45
N GLY A 103 4.56 46.94 31.73
CA GLY A 103 4.04 46.84 30.37
C GLY A 103 2.68 47.48 30.13
N SER A 104 2.39 47.73 28.86
CA SER A 104 1.14 48.30 28.35
C SER A 104 0.19 47.25 27.76
N GLY A 105 0.58 45.97 27.80
CA GLY A 105 -0.19 44.86 27.24
C GLY A 105 -0.13 44.79 25.71
N THR A 106 0.86 45.43 25.08
CA THR A 106 1.09 45.38 23.63
C THR A 106 2.10 44.29 23.27
N GLU A 107 2.20 43.92 21.99
CA GLU A 107 3.13 42.86 21.55
C GLU A 107 4.60 43.15 21.91
N ILE A 108 5.01 44.42 21.85
CA ILE A 108 6.38 44.85 22.16
C ILE A 108 6.60 45.15 23.64
N ASP A 109 5.52 45.25 24.42
CA ASP A 109 5.52 45.65 25.82
C ASP A 109 4.36 44.96 26.55
N PRO A 110 4.45 43.63 26.71
CA PRO A 110 3.39 42.79 27.27
C PRO A 110 3.28 42.97 28.78
N TYR A 111 2.14 42.59 29.37
CA TYR A 111 2.03 42.48 30.82
C TYR A 111 2.86 41.29 31.32
N LEU A 112 3.79 41.53 32.23
CA LEU A 112 4.61 40.48 32.85
C LEU A 112 3.94 39.93 34.11
N VAL A 113 3.84 38.59 34.22
CA VAL A 113 3.20 37.91 35.37
C VAL A 113 4.04 36.73 35.85
N GLY A 114 4.27 36.62 37.15
CA GLY A 114 5.08 35.57 37.79
C GLY A 114 4.30 34.72 38.80
N PHE A 115 3.13 35.15 39.26
CA PHE A 115 2.25 34.39 40.16
C PHE A 115 0.76 34.71 39.94
N GLN A 116 -0.13 33.96 40.61
CA GLN A 116 -1.58 34.02 40.37
C GLN A 116 -2.18 35.43 40.50
N ALA A 117 -1.85 36.17 41.56
CA ALA A 117 -2.43 37.51 41.81
C ALA A 117 -2.02 38.54 40.74
N GLU A 118 -0.85 38.38 40.11
CA GLU A 118 -0.43 39.19 38.97
C GLU A 118 -1.26 38.89 37.74
N MET A 119 -1.47 37.62 37.41
CA MET A 119 -2.35 37.24 36.29
C MET A 119 -3.78 37.78 36.47
N ILE A 120 -4.37 37.62 37.66
CA ILE A 120 -5.72 38.14 37.98
C ILE A 120 -5.80 39.64 37.73
N SER A 121 -4.82 40.39 38.22
CA SER A 121 -4.84 41.85 38.11
C SER A 121 -4.54 42.34 36.70
N ALA A 122 -3.65 41.67 35.94
CA ALA A 122 -3.41 41.98 34.54
C ALA A 122 -4.70 41.82 33.72
N LEU A 123 -5.43 40.71 33.93
CA LEU A 123 -6.73 40.47 33.29
C LEU A 123 -7.79 41.50 33.71
N ALA A 124 -7.81 41.93 34.97
CA ALA A 124 -8.69 42.99 35.44
C ALA A 124 -8.36 44.36 34.81
N MET A 125 -7.08 44.67 34.57
CA MET A 125 -6.69 45.89 33.84
C MET A 125 -7.15 45.82 32.38
N ILE A 126 -6.92 44.69 31.72
CA ILE A 126 -7.37 44.45 30.34
C ILE A 126 -8.89 44.64 30.22
N GLN A 127 -9.65 44.11 31.17
CA GLN A 127 -11.11 44.27 31.22
C GLN A 127 -11.53 45.74 31.28
N ASN A 128 -10.87 46.55 32.12
CA ASN A 128 -11.22 47.95 32.36
C ASN A 128 -10.64 48.92 31.33
N ASP A 129 -9.69 48.49 30.50
CA ASP A 129 -9.14 49.31 29.44
C ASP A 129 -10.22 49.65 28.38
N SER A 130 -10.10 50.78 27.67
CA SER A 130 -11.08 51.17 26.64
C SER A 130 -10.75 50.67 25.23
N GLY A 131 -9.54 50.17 25.01
CA GLY A 131 -9.02 49.66 23.75
C GLY A 131 -9.58 48.29 23.38
N THR A 132 -9.68 48.06 22.07
CA THR A 132 -10.29 46.87 21.45
C THR A 132 -9.29 45.97 20.72
N GLY A 133 -7.99 46.15 20.96
CA GLY A 133 -6.92 45.35 20.36
C GLY A 133 -6.67 44.03 21.11
N ILE A 134 -5.77 43.22 20.56
CA ILE A 134 -5.26 42.00 21.23
C ILE A 134 -4.28 42.42 22.32
N TYR A 135 -4.47 41.89 23.53
CA TYR A 135 -3.57 42.11 24.66
C TYR A 135 -2.56 40.97 24.78
N TYR A 136 -1.38 41.30 25.29
CA TYR A 136 -0.28 40.35 25.44
C TYR A 136 0.11 40.23 26.91
N ILE A 137 0.21 38.99 27.38
CA ILE A 137 0.68 38.62 28.72
C ILE A 137 1.83 37.64 28.55
N GLU A 138 2.94 37.85 29.25
CA GLU A 138 4.08 36.94 29.29
C GLU A 138 4.36 36.46 30.72
N LEU A 139 4.51 35.14 30.87
CA LEU A 139 4.92 34.56 32.14
C LEU A 139 6.42 34.79 32.38
N THR A 140 6.74 35.13 33.63
CA THR A 140 8.11 35.30 34.15
C THR A 140 8.45 34.25 35.21
N GLY A 141 7.49 33.38 35.55
CA GLY A 141 7.62 32.32 36.54
C GLY A 141 6.43 31.34 36.48
N ASN A 142 6.55 30.25 37.23
CA ASN A 142 5.47 29.25 37.35
C ASN A 142 4.27 29.85 38.11
N ILE A 143 3.07 29.68 37.57
CA ILE A 143 1.83 30.13 38.19
C ILE A 143 1.21 28.97 38.97
N ILE A 144 1.33 29.01 40.30
CA ILE A 144 0.59 28.11 41.19
C ILE A 144 -0.73 28.78 41.54
N TYR A 145 -1.85 28.12 41.23
CA TYR A 145 -3.18 28.70 41.40
C TYR A 145 -4.06 27.94 42.41
N ASP A 146 -4.89 28.70 43.11
CA ASP A 146 -5.98 28.22 43.96
C ASP A 146 -7.33 28.85 43.57
N GLY A 147 -8.44 28.20 43.89
CA GLY A 147 -9.80 28.66 43.60
C GLY A 147 -10.76 27.50 43.33
N ALA A 148 -11.99 27.58 43.86
CA ALA A 148 -12.97 26.50 43.74
C ALA A 148 -13.78 26.53 42.42
N THR A 149 -14.02 27.71 41.85
CA THR A 149 -14.95 27.86 40.70
C THR A 149 -14.28 28.48 39.47
N ILE A 150 -13.82 29.73 39.54
CA ILE A 150 -13.15 30.42 38.43
C ILE A 150 -11.83 31.00 38.94
N VAL A 151 -10.76 30.85 38.16
CA VAL A 151 -9.42 31.32 38.52
C VAL A 151 -9.04 32.58 37.71
N PHE A 152 -9.16 32.54 36.38
CA PHE A 152 -8.77 33.62 35.48
C PHE A 152 -9.92 33.97 34.52
N ASP A 153 -10.39 35.22 34.56
CA ASP A 153 -11.47 35.72 33.71
C ASP A 153 -10.95 36.55 32.53
N ILE A 154 -11.28 36.13 31.31
CA ILE A 154 -10.87 36.77 30.06
C ILE A 154 -12.05 37.53 29.45
N HIS A 155 -11.88 38.84 29.29
CA HIS A 155 -12.90 39.75 28.77
C HIS A 155 -12.59 40.36 27.39
N LYS A 156 -11.37 40.15 26.89
CA LYS A 156 -10.90 40.66 25.59
C LYS A 156 -9.98 39.66 24.91
N ASP A 157 -9.69 39.90 23.63
CA ASP A 157 -8.71 39.11 22.88
C ASP A 157 -7.36 39.16 23.59
N VAL A 158 -6.77 37.99 23.82
CA VAL A 158 -5.53 37.87 24.60
C VAL A 158 -4.62 36.79 24.04
N ILE A 159 -3.32 37.08 24.07
CA ILE A 159 -2.24 36.12 23.87
C ILE A 159 -1.51 36.00 25.21
N ILE A 160 -1.55 34.80 25.79
CA ILE A 160 -0.80 34.45 26.99
C ILE A 160 0.36 33.55 26.56
N ASP A 161 1.57 34.06 26.68
CA ASP A 161 2.81 33.37 26.36
C ASP A 161 3.47 32.87 27.66
N GLY A 162 3.51 31.55 27.82
CA GLY A 162 4.08 30.92 29.00
C GLY A 162 5.59 30.96 29.08
N LYS A 163 6.30 31.26 27.99
CA LYS A 163 7.78 31.18 27.94
C LYS A 163 8.36 29.84 28.44
N GLY A 164 7.59 28.77 28.43
CA GLY A 164 7.95 27.45 28.95
C GLY A 164 7.63 27.24 30.44
N TYR A 165 7.06 28.21 31.15
CA TYR A 165 6.65 28.06 32.55
C TYR A 165 5.40 27.20 32.72
N TYR A 166 5.22 26.69 33.92
CA TYR A 166 4.10 25.86 34.32
C TYR A 166 2.94 26.68 34.91
N VAL A 167 1.72 26.21 34.69
CA VAL A 167 0.52 26.64 35.39
C VAL A 167 -0.07 25.43 36.12
N LEU A 168 0.00 25.46 37.45
CA LEU A 168 -0.17 24.27 38.31
C LEU A 168 -1.25 24.52 39.36
N HIS A 169 -2.12 23.54 39.59
CA HIS A 169 -3.05 23.59 40.71
C HIS A 169 -2.29 23.43 42.02
N ASN A 170 -2.67 24.20 43.03
CA ASN A 170 -2.14 24.03 44.37
C ASN A 170 -2.63 22.70 44.99
N ASN A 171 -1.72 21.77 45.24
CA ASN A 171 -2.03 20.46 45.83
C ASN A 171 -2.66 20.56 47.23
N ASP A 172 -2.32 21.60 48.00
CA ASP A 172 -2.90 21.85 49.32
C ASP A 172 -4.36 22.34 49.27
N SER A 173 -4.85 22.70 48.07
CA SER A 173 -6.22 23.21 47.91
C SER A 173 -7.25 22.08 48.06
N PRO A 174 -8.26 22.25 48.94
CA PRO A 174 -9.24 21.20 49.26
C PRO A 174 -10.17 20.90 48.09
N SER A 175 -10.31 21.83 47.13
CA SER A 175 -11.17 21.68 45.96
C SER A 175 -10.38 21.91 44.68
N ARG A 176 -10.65 21.09 43.67
CA ARG A 176 -10.22 21.36 42.29
C ARG A 176 -10.95 22.60 41.77
N ALA A 177 -10.25 23.46 41.02
CA ALA A 177 -10.89 24.55 40.28
C ALA A 177 -11.83 24.01 39.19
N GLU A 178 -13.06 24.52 39.11
CA GLU A 178 -13.96 24.16 38.02
C GLU A 178 -13.45 24.71 36.67
N ARG A 179 -13.00 25.97 36.61
CA ARG A 179 -12.60 26.66 35.37
C ARG A 179 -11.31 27.44 35.60
N LEU A 180 -10.28 27.17 34.80
CA LEU A 180 -9.03 27.94 34.87
C LEU A 180 -9.15 29.24 34.08
N PHE A 181 -9.27 29.16 32.75
CA PHE A 181 -9.51 30.32 31.89
C PHE A 181 -10.99 30.38 31.50
N ASN A 182 -11.75 31.26 32.14
CA ASN A 182 -13.15 31.53 31.82
C ASN A 182 -13.25 32.69 30.83
N VAL A 183 -13.76 32.43 29.63
CA VAL A 183 -13.94 33.46 28.60
C VAL A 183 -15.33 34.06 28.73
N ALA A 184 -15.39 35.23 29.36
CA ALA A 184 -16.64 35.87 29.80
C ALA A 184 -17.44 36.51 28.64
N VAL A 185 -16.76 36.87 27.54
CA VAL A 185 -17.37 37.62 26.42
C VAL A 185 -17.36 36.79 25.13
N ALA A 186 -18.42 36.94 24.34
CA ALA A 186 -18.56 36.30 23.04
C ALA A 186 -17.67 36.94 21.97
N GLY A 187 -17.28 36.15 20.97
CA GLY A 187 -16.52 36.60 19.80
C GLY A 187 -15.02 36.74 20.03
N LEU A 188 -14.52 36.39 21.22
CA LEU A 188 -13.12 36.56 21.57
C LEU A 188 -12.22 35.48 20.95
N THR A 189 -10.97 35.87 20.72
CA THR A 189 -9.85 34.98 20.41
C THR A 189 -8.89 34.92 21.57
N VAL A 190 -8.68 33.72 22.09
CA VAL A 190 -7.73 33.44 23.17
C VAL A 190 -6.61 32.56 22.63
N THR A 191 -5.36 33.01 22.75
CA THR A 191 -4.19 32.22 22.40
C THR A 191 -3.42 31.87 23.67
N LEU A 192 -3.22 30.58 23.91
CA LEU A 192 -2.28 30.08 24.90
C LEU A 192 -1.09 29.49 24.16
N ARG A 193 0.13 29.97 24.46
CA ARG A 193 1.33 29.47 23.79
C ARG A 193 2.50 29.22 24.73
N ASN A 194 3.32 28.22 24.43
CA ASN A 194 4.55 27.89 25.16
C ASN A 194 4.30 27.69 26.68
N MET A 195 3.28 26.91 27.05
CA MET A 195 2.87 26.71 28.45
C MET A 195 2.76 25.23 28.79
N ASN A 196 3.04 24.90 30.04
CA ASN A 196 2.85 23.57 30.61
C ASN A 196 1.70 23.57 31.63
N PHE A 197 0.76 22.65 31.52
CA PHE A 197 -0.36 22.46 32.45
C PHE A 197 -0.23 21.13 33.17
N GLY A 198 -0.04 21.19 34.48
CA GLY A 198 0.35 20.02 35.26
C GLY A 198 1.74 19.46 34.86
N SER A 199 2.13 18.36 35.48
CA SER A 199 3.42 17.69 35.23
C SER A 199 3.37 16.22 35.64
N ASP A 200 4.12 15.39 34.94
CA ASP A 200 4.37 13.97 35.25
C ASP A 200 5.61 13.75 36.13
N THR A 201 6.39 14.80 36.36
CA THR A 201 7.68 14.76 37.07
C THR A 201 7.76 15.76 38.22
N LEU A 202 7.13 16.93 38.09
CA LEU A 202 7.24 18.03 39.05
C LEU A 202 6.42 17.75 40.31
N MET A 203 7.07 17.74 41.46
CA MET A 203 6.46 17.50 42.77
C MET A 203 6.49 18.75 43.64
N ASP A 204 5.52 18.85 44.57
CA ASP A 204 5.54 19.85 45.63
C ASP A 204 6.44 19.44 46.82
N GLY A 205 6.50 20.29 47.84
CA GLY A 205 7.28 20.05 49.06
C GLY A 205 6.83 18.84 49.91
N ASN A 206 5.67 18.25 49.60
CA ASN A 206 5.13 17.05 50.24
C ASN A 206 5.29 15.79 49.35
N ASN A 207 6.09 15.86 48.29
CA ASN A 207 6.27 14.80 47.27
C ASN A 207 4.98 14.42 46.53
N MET A 208 4.02 15.35 46.44
CA MET A 208 2.80 15.15 45.65
C MET A 208 3.01 15.72 44.25
N LEU A 209 2.71 14.91 43.23
CA LEU A 209 2.87 15.29 41.82
C LEU A 209 1.83 16.35 41.42
N TYR A 210 2.26 17.37 40.67
CA TYR A 210 1.38 18.43 40.15
C TYR A 210 0.54 17.96 38.95
N ASN A 211 -0.34 16.98 39.15
CA ASN A 211 -1.14 16.39 38.07
C ASN A 211 -2.65 16.63 38.23
N LYS A 212 -3.04 17.38 39.28
CA LYS A 212 -4.42 17.80 39.53
C LYS A 212 -4.70 19.03 38.66
N ASN A 213 -5.49 18.85 37.61
CA ASN A 213 -5.83 19.93 36.67
C ASN A 213 -7.21 20.52 36.99
N PRO A 214 -7.67 21.62 36.34
CA PRO A 214 -9.00 22.19 36.54
C PRO A 214 -10.05 21.43 35.71
N SER A 215 -11.33 21.42 36.09
CA SER A 215 -12.36 20.68 35.33
C SER A 215 -12.45 21.18 33.89
N HIS A 216 -12.25 22.48 33.69
CA HIS A 216 -12.13 23.07 32.37
C HIS A 216 -10.88 23.94 32.30
N LEU A 217 -9.99 23.65 31.35
CA LEU A 217 -8.80 24.47 31.12
C LEU A 217 -9.22 25.80 30.50
N ILE A 218 -9.98 25.73 29.41
CA ILE A 218 -10.60 26.91 28.78
C ILE A 218 -12.09 26.63 28.65
N TYR A 219 -12.89 27.50 29.24
CA TYR A 219 -14.33 27.37 29.28
C TYR A 219 -15.01 28.67 28.89
N ARG A 220 -16.08 28.56 28.12
CA ARG A 220 -17.08 29.60 28.03
C ARG A 220 -18.43 29.00 28.36
N GLU A 221 -19.13 29.60 29.32
CA GLU A 221 -20.50 29.21 29.65
C GLU A 221 -21.45 29.57 28.51
N SER A 222 -22.27 28.61 28.09
CA SER A 222 -23.35 28.88 27.13
C SER A 222 -24.50 29.55 27.89
N VAL A 223 -24.83 30.79 27.51
CA VAL A 223 -25.92 31.56 28.12
C VAL A 223 -27.31 31.09 27.65
N SER A 224 -27.38 30.23 26.63
CA SER A 224 -28.58 29.59 26.11
C SER A 224 -28.22 28.51 25.06
N PRO A 225 -29.07 27.48 24.85
CA PRO A 225 -28.88 26.50 23.77
C PRO A 225 -28.75 27.09 22.36
N SER A 226 -29.20 28.33 22.15
CA SER A 226 -29.09 29.08 20.89
C SER A 226 -27.97 30.12 20.86
N SER A 227 -27.35 30.44 22.01
CA SER A 227 -26.12 31.23 22.08
C SER A 227 -24.94 30.27 22.09
N ILE A 228 -24.46 30.02 20.89
CA ILE A 228 -23.39 29.10 20.56
C ILE A 228 -22.09 29.59 21.22
N TYR A 229 -21.20 28.65 21.57
CA TYR A 229 -19.85 28.86 22.12
C TYR A 229 -18.93 29.71 21.22
N ASP A 230 -19.26 30.94 20.83
CA ASP A 230 -18.47 31.81 19.93
C ASP A 230 -17.12 32.28 20.52
N VAL A 231 -16.19 31.37 20.80
CA VAL A 231 -14.80 31.70 21.15
C VAL A 231 -13.89 30.93 20.22
N SER A 232 -12.85 31.62 19.73
CA SER A 232 -11.75 31.00 19.00
C SER A 232 -10.58 30.79 19.95
N VAL A 233 -10.16 29.54 20.10
CA VAL A 233 -8.99 29.18 20.92
C VAL A 233 -7.85 28.80 19.99
N ILE A 234 -6.66 29.34 20.27
CA ILE A 234 -5.41 28.93 19.63
C ILE A 234 -4.52 28.31 20.72
N ILE A 235 -4.10 27.08 20.49
CA ILE A 235 -3.18 26.30 21.34
C ILE A 235 -1.90 26.15 20.56
N GLU A 236 -0.78 26.64 21.10
CA GLU A 236 0.52 26.59 20.44
C GLU A 236 1.64 26.14 21.38
N ASN A 237 2.34 25.06 21.08
CA ASN A 237 3.42 24.56 21.93
C ASN A 237 2.96 24.31 23.39
N ILE A 238 1.83 23.62 23.55
CA ILE A 238 1.25 23.33 24.86
C ILE A 238 1.55 21.88 25.26
N ASN A 239 2.06 21.72 26.48
CA ASN A 239 2.10 20.41 27.14
C ASN A 239 1.05 20.38 28.25
N TYR A 240 0.23 19.33 28.26
CA TYR A 240 -0.80 19.12 29.26
C TYR A 240 -0.64 17.72 29.84
N TYR A 241 -0.60 17.63 31.18
CA TYR A 241 -0.58 16.38 31.91
C TYR A 241 -1.58 16.43 33.07
N GLY A 242 -2.60 15.56 33.05
CA GLY A 242 -3.66 15.52 34.07
C GLY A 242 -3.90 14.14 34.69
N THR A 243 -4.85 14.04 35.61
CA THR A 243 -5.29 12.75 36.21
C THR A 243 -6.79 12.51 36.23
N VAL A 244 -7.61 13.50 35.89
CA VAL A 244 -9.08 13.37 36.01
C VAL A 244 -9.79 13.86 34.76
N TYR A 245 -10.85 13.11 34.42
CA TYR A 245 -11.69 13.26 33.25
C TYR A 245 -12.65 14.45 33.35
N PHE A 246 -12.45 15.47 32.52
CA PHE A 246 -13.36 16.60 32.34
C PHE A 246 -13.22 17.23 30.94
N ASP A 247 -13.92 18.31 30.61
CA ASP A 247 -13.82 18.94 29.29
C ASP A 247 -12.68 19.97 29.31
N VAL A 248 -11.54 19.62 28.70
CA VAL A 248 -10.32 20.44 28.69
C VAL A 248 -10.59 21.78 27.99
N ILE A 249 -11.14 21.75 26.78
CA ILE A 249 -11.43 22.95 26.00
C ILE A 249 -12.90 22.94 25.59
N SER A 250 -13.60 24.05 25.85
CA SER A 250 -14.94 24.34 25.32
C SER A 250 -14.92 25.61 24.47
N ALA A 251 -15.06 25.48 23.15
CA ALA A 251 -14.93 26.59 22.20
C ALA A 251 -15.72 26.36 20.90
N ALA A 252 -15.95 27.40 20.10
CA ALA A 252 -16.51 27.26 18.75
C ALA A 252 -15.45 26.76 17.79
N ARG A 253 -14.26 27.35 17.86
CA ARG A 253 -13.12 27.02 17.01
C ARG A 253 -11.90 26.74 17.86
N VAL A 254 -11.19 25.67 17.56
CA VAL A 254 -9.86 25.41 18.14
C VAL A 254 -8.84 25.25 17.01
N THR A 255 -7.71 25.94 17.14
CA THR A 255 -6.57 25.82 16.23
C THR A 255 -5.35 25.37 17.02
N PHE A 256 -4.80 24.22 16.66
CA PHE A 256 -3.53 23.70 17.19
C PHE A 256 -2.39 24.15 16.27
N LYS A 257 -1.33 24.72 16.85
CA LYS A 257 -0.11 25.16 16.17
C LYS A 257 1.12 24.59 16.89
N GLY A 258 2.24 24.49 16.18
CA GLY A 258 3.48 23.99 16.77
C GLY A 258 3.33 22.56 17.29
N HIS A 259 3.99 22.25 18.41
CA HIS A 259 4.03 20.90 18.99
C HIS A 259 3.20 20.83 20.26
N ASN A 260 2.08 20.11 20.24
CA ASN A 260 1.19 19.99 21.39
C ASN A 260 1.14 18.55 21.89
N SER A 261 1.20 18.38 23.21
CA SER A 261 1.13 17.09 23.88
C SER A 261 0.06 17.12 24.96
N PHE A 262 -0.92 16.23 24.86
CA PHE A 262 -1.99 16.09 25.84
C PHE A 262 -1.98 14.66 26.39
N ARG A 263 -1.47 14.51 27.61
CA ARG A 263 -1.37 13.22 28.30
C ARG A 263 -2.34 13.15 29.46
N ASN A 264 -3.01 12.00 29.59
CA ASN A 264 -4.08 11.78 30.57
C ASN A 264 -5.10 12.93 30.55
N SER A 265 -5.41 13.41 29.34
CA SER A 265 -6.30 14.54 29.15
C SER A 265 -7.76 14.13 29.24
N GLY A 266 -8.59 15.13 29.48
CA GLY A 266 -10.04 14.98 29.34
C GLY A 266 -10.52 15.11 27.89
N ARG A 267 -11.77 15.51 27.72
CA ARG A 267 -12.45 15.67 26.41
C ARG A 267 -12.20 17.06 25.81
N PHE A 268 -12.22 17.15 24.49
CA PHE A 268 -12.29 18.42 23.77
C PHE A 268 -13.71 18.63 23.25
N VAL A 269 -14.42 19.61 23.80
CA VAL A 269 -15.79 19.95 23.40
C VAL A 269 -15.75 21.14 22.46
N ILE A 270 -15.88 20.88 21.16
CA ILE A 270 -15.70 21.88 20.12
C ILE A 270 -16.99 22.02 19.32
N ASN A 271 -17.54 23.23 19.27
CA ASN A 271 -18.86 23.38 18.71
C ASN A 271 -18.88 23.34 17.18
N HIS A 272 -17.94 24.04 16.53
CA HIS A 272 -17.91 24.20 15.08
C HIS A 272 -16.68 23.57 14.43
N GLN A 273 -15.48 24.10 14.67
CA GLN A 273 -14.33 23.86 13.78
C GLN A 273 -13.07 23.47 14.53
N VAL A 274 -12.33 22.52 13.97
CA VAL A 274 -11.03 22.07 14.48
C VAL A 274 -9.99 22.19 13.39
N PHE A 275 -8.87 22.84 13.68
CA PHE A 275 -7.76 23.01 12.75
C PHE A 275 -6.45 22.57 13.40
N PHE A 276 -5.70 21.71 12.73
CA PHE A 276 -4.29 21.44 13.01
C PHE A 276 -3.50 22.15 11.92
N ALA A 277 -2.78 23.20 12.31
CA ALA A 277 -2.10 24.11 11.38
C ALA A 277 -0.96 23.43 10.63
N GLU A 278 -0.51 24.06 9.53
CA GLU A 278 0.60 23.55 8.72
C GLU A 278 1.85 23.30 9.57
N ASN A 279 2.50 22.15 9.35
CA ASN A 279 3.66 21.66 10.11
C ASN A 279 3.43 21.52 11.64
N SER A 280 2.18 21.46 12.12
CA SER A 280 1.90 21.19 13.54
C SER A 280 1.92 19.69 13.86
N THR A 281 2.28 19.36 15.08
CA THR A 281 2.17 18.00 15.62
C THR A 281 1.34 18.07 16.89
N THR A 282 0.27 17.28 16.96
CA THR A 282 -0.55 17.16 18.16
C THR A 282 -0.71 15.70 18.53
N VAL A 283 -0.25 15.35 19.73
CA VAL A 283 -0.38 14.02 20.31
C VAL A 283 -1.37 14.08 21.47
N ILE A 284 -2.35 13.19 21.46
CA ILE A 284 -3.34 13.04 22.54
C ILE A 284 -3.29 11.59 23.01
N GLU A 285 -2.84 11.40 24.24
CA GLU A 285 -2.65 10.11 24.89
C GLU A 285 -3.49 10.00 26.16
N GLY A 286 -4.38 9.02 26.20
CA GLY A 286 -5.07 8.62 27.42
C GLY A 286 -6.21 9.54 27.83
N MET A 287 -7.38 8.92 27.99
CA MET A 287 -8.51 9.44 28.75
C MET A 287 -8.90 8.30 29.68
N GLN A 288 -8.91 8.43 31.00
CA GLN A 288 -9.42 7.32 31.82
C GLN A 288 -10.87 7.01 31.39
N PRO A 289 -11.20 5.77 31.00
CA PRO A 289 -12.56 5.44 30.57
C PRO A 289 -13.50 5.76 31.71
N SER A 290 -14.49 6.61 31.46
CA SER A 290 -15.56 6.79 32.43
C SER A 290 -16.40 5.52 32.39
N SER A 291 -17.04 5.14 33.50
CA SER A 291 -18.01 4.04 33.50
C SER A 291 -19.26 4.33 32.65
N SER A 292 -19.28 5.42 31.87
CA SER A 292 -20.40 5.88 31.07
C SER A 292 -20.22 5.51 29.59
N THR A 293 -21.32 5.19 28.91
CA THR A 293 -21.37 4.70 27.53
C THR A 293 -21.09 5.77 26.45
N ILE A 294 -20.64 6.97 26.85
CA ILE A 294 -20.53 8.16 25.98
C ILE A 294 -19.13 8.79 26.10
N ASP A 295 -18.09 7.98 25.89
CA ASP A 295 -16.71 8.45 25.91
C ASP A 295 -16.17 8.73 24.50
N TYR A 296 -15.64 9.94 24.30
CA TYR A 296 -15.01 10.43 23.06
C TYR A 296 -13.84 11.38 23.36
N CYS A 297 -12.82 11.44 22.50
CA CYS A 297 -11.74 12.43 22.63
C CYS A 297 -12.23 13.82 22.17
N PHE A 298 -12.81 13.89 20.97
CA PHE A 298 -13.44 15.10 20.46
C PHE A 298 -14.96 14.97 20.43
N TYR A 299 -15.65 15.99 20.93
CA TYR A 299 -17.09 16.17 20.77
C TYR A 299 -17.38 17.36 19.87
N LEU A 300 -18.03 17.10 18.75
CA LEU A 300 -18.44 18.10 17.77
C LEU A 300 -19.94 18.34 17.91
N SER A 301 -20.30 19.35 18.72
CA SER A 301 -21.68 19.57 19.17
C SER A 301 -22.59 20.28 18.15
N ASN A 302 -22.07 20.87 17.07
CA ASN A 302 -22.88 21.49 16.02
C ASN A 302 -22.26 21.32 14.63
N ALA A 303 -21.93 20.07 14.30
CA ALA A 303 -21.42 19.75 12.97
C ALA A 303 -22.57 19.81 11.95
N SER A 304 -22.73 20.95 11.27
CA SER A 304 -23.36 20.94 9.95
C SER A 304 -22.44 20.22 8.96
N LEU A 305 -22.96 19.74 7.84
CA LEU A 305 -22.16 19.11 6.77
C LEU A 305 -21.00 19.98 6.24
N ASN A 306 -20.98 21.28 6.57
CA ASN A 306 -20.02 22.25 6.06
C ASN A 306 -18.94 22.67 7.07
N GLU A 307 -19.03 22.29 8.35
CA GLU A 307 -18.02 22.72 9.33
C GLU A 307 -16.77 21.83 9.28
N PRO A 308 -15.57 22.41 9.11
CA PRO A 308 -14.36 21.66 8.81
C PRO A 308 -13.64 21.11 10.06
N PHE A 309 -13.23 19.83 9.96
CA PHE A 309 -12.15 19.24 10.76
C PHE A 309 -10.93 19.10 9.84
N VAL A 310 -9.91 19.95 10.01
CA VAL A 310 -8.78 20.05 9.08
C VAL A 310 -7.49 19.64 9.73
N ILE A 311 -6.77 18.73 9.08
CA ILE A 311 -5.36 18.45 9.34
C ILE A 311 -4.60 19.03 8.15
N ASP A 312 -3.94 20.18 8.35
CA ASP A 312 -3.32 20.95 7.28
C ASP A 312 -2.02 20.31 6.79
N ARG A 313 -1.37 20.91 5.79
CA ARG A 313 -0.18 20.35 5.13
C ARG A 313 0.93 19.99 6.13
N ASN A 314 1.53 18.81 5.95
CA ASN A 314 2.56 18.25 6.83
C ASN A 314 2.18 18.19 8.33
N ALA A 315 0.90 18.37 8.70
CA ALA A 315 0.48 18.31 10.09
C ALA A 315 0.23 16.86 10.51
N GLU A 316 0.47 16.56 11.78
CA GLU A 316 0.29 15.25 12.35
C GLU A 316 -0.65 15.31 13.55
N LEU A 317 -1.70 14.48 13.53
CA LEU A 317 -2.58 14.22 14.66
C LEU A 317 -2.50 12.75 15.04
N SER A 318 -2.04 12.48 16.27
CA SER A 318 -2.05 11.15 16.87
C SER A 318 -3.00 11.12 18.06
N ILE A 319 -3.97 10.20 18.05
CA ILE A 319 -4.91 9.98 19.14
C ILE A 319 -4.76 8.54 19.61
N VAL A 320 -4.24 8.36 20.81
CA VAL A 320 -4.17 7.07 21.52
C VAL A 320 -5.11 7.14 22.69
N THR A 321 -6.27 6.49 22.59
CA THR A 321 -7.32 6.64 23.60
C THR A 321 -7.94 5.31 24.00
N PRO A 322 -8.17 5.05 25.29
CA PRO A 322 -8.98 3.91 25.71
C PRO A 322 -10.47 4.22 25.59
N THR A 323 -10.89 5.35 25.03
CA THR A 323 -12.31 5.60 24.69
C THR A 323 -12.70 4.83 23.43
N PRO A 324 -13.92 4.29 23.36
CA PRO A 324 -14.38 3.55 22.18
C PRO A 324 -14.60 4.47 20.96
N LYS A 325 -14.73 5.79 21.15
CA LYS A 325 -14.95 6.75 20.08
C LYS A 325 -13.79 7.74 20.11
N ALA A 326 -13.10 7.95 18.99
CA ALA A 326 -12.08 9.00 18.93
C ALA A 326 -12.75 10.37 18.72
N ILE A 327 -13.59 10.48 17.69
CA ILE A 327 -14.34 11.69 17.37
C ILE A 327 -15.83 11.37 17.46
N SER A 328 -16.60 12.20 18.14
CA SER A 328 -18.05 12.12 18.20
C SER A 328 -18.63 13.39 17.59
N ALA A 329 -19.63 13.25 16.72
CA ALA A 329 -20.30 14.36 16.07
C ALA A 329 -21.81 14.18 16.12
N ILE A 330 -22.56 15.28 16.28
CA ILE A 330 -24.03 15.19 16.31
C ILE A 330 -24.59 14.73 14.96
N ASN A 331 -24.12 15.33 13.87
CA ASN A 331 -24.44 14.96 12.50
C ASN A 331 -23.17 14.51 11.75
N SER A 332 -23.25 14.42 10.43
CA SER A 332 -22.13 14.15 9.53
C SER A 332 -21.05 15.24 9.61
N ILE A 333 -19.78 14.85 9.50
CA ILE A 333 -18.65 15.78 9.44
C ILE A 333 -17.96 15.73 8.08
N ARG A 334 -17.36 16.86 7.70
CA ARG A 334 -16.37 16.93 6.64
C ARG A 334 -14.99 17.00 7.27
N MET A 335 -14.18 15.96 7.04
CA MET A 335 -12.79 15.93 7.43
C MET A 335 -11.90 16.19 6.21
N ASP A 336 -10.92 17.09 6.34
CA ASP A 336 -9.96 17.44 5.29
C ASP A 336 -8.54 17.14 5.79
N ILE A 337 -7.94 16.08 5.25
CA ILE A 337 -6.58 15.64 5.57
C ILE A 337 -5.72 16.04 4.36
N ARG A 338 -4.95 17.11 4.49
CA ARG A 338 -4.28 17.74 3.36
C ARG A 338 -2.98 17.05 2.98
N GLU A 339 -2.29 17.61 1.99
CA GLU A 339 -1.04 17.07 1.44
C GLU A 339 0.00 16.76 2.53
N GLU A 340 0.61 15.57 2.47
CA GLU A 340 1.59 15.05 3.43
C GLU A 340 1.13 14.98 4.90
N ALA A 341 -0.14 15.28 5.19
CA ALA A 341 -0.70 15.24 6.54
C ALA A 341 -0.89 13.80 7.03
N ARG A 342 -0.87 13.63 8.36
CA ARG A 342 -0.94 12.32 9.00
C ARG A 342 -2.01 12.29 10.08
N LEU A 343 -2.86 11.26 10.03
CA LEU A 343 -3.85 10.96 11.06
C LEU A 343 -3.64 9.53 11.56
N PHE A 344 -3.29 9.41 12.85
CA PHE A 344 -3.18 8.14 13.55
C PHE A 344 -4.22 8.09 14.67
N ILE A 345 -5.08 7.09 14.67
CA ILE A 345 -6.07 6.88 15.72
C ILE A 345 -5.95 5.43 16.20
N HIS A 346 -5.61 5.26 17.47
CA HIS A 346 -5.51 3.97 18.13
C HIS A 346 -6.46 3.93 19.33
N THR A 347 -7.44 3.02 19.27
CA THR A 347 -8.44 2.84 20.33
C THR A 347 -8.13 1.61 21.17
N THR A 348 -7.75 1.81 22.45
CA THR A 348 -7.27 0.74 23.37
C THR A 348 -8.36 0.15 24.26
N HIS A 349 -9.64 0.51 24.08
CA HIS A 349 -10.70 0.14 25.02
C HIS A 349 -10.85 -1.40 25.13
N PRO A 350 -10.50 -2.02 26.28
CA PRO A 350 -10.31 -3.47 26.40
C PRO A 350 -11.61 -4.30 26.30
N THR A 351 -12.76 -3.67 26.55
CA THR A 351 -14.07 -4.35 26.63
C THR A 351 -15.13 -3.76 25.69
N ALA A 352 -14.75 -2.82 24.81
CA ALA A 352 -15.73 -2.15 23.97
C ALA A 352 -16.12 -3.09 22.83
N ILE A 353 -17.41 -3.40 22.76
CA ILE A 353 -17.99 -4.21 21.66
C ILE A 353 -17.83 -3.48 20.31
N SER A 354 -17.69 -2.16 20.30
CA SER A 354 -17.54 -1.38 19.07
C SER A 354 -16.66 -0.16 19.30
N SER A 355 -15.70 0.06 18.40
CA SER A 355 -14.84 1.24 18.38
C SER A 355 -15.05 2.05 17.09
N TYR A 356 -14.86 3.37 17.15
CA TYR A 356 -15.19 4.29 16.07
C TYR A 356 -14.12 5.37 15.93
N MET A 357 -13.58 5.49 14.72
CA MET A 357 -12.83 6.67 14.30
C MET A 357 -13.70 7.93 14.44
N ILE A 358 -14.90 7.89 13.85
CA ILE A 358 -15.92 8.95 13.97
C ILE A 358 -17.26 8.31 14.29
N TYR A 359 -17.91 8.76 15.37
CA TYR A 359 -19.21 8.32 15.84
C TYR A 359 -20.27 9.40 15.62
N HIS A 360 -21.43 9.04 15.06
CA HIS A 360 -22.57 9.97 14.92
C HIS A 360 -23.65 9.67 15.96
N THR A 361 -24.10 10.69 16.69
CA THR A 361 -25.15 10.49 17.71
C THR A 361 -26.57 10.48 17.14
N GLN A 362 -26.82 11.04 15.94
CA GLN A 362 -28.14 11.02 15.28
C GLN A 362 -28.11 10.17 13.99
N TYR A 363 -28.63 8.94 14.07
CA TYR A 363 -28.59 7.96 12.98
C TYR A 363 -29.53 8.24 11.80
N ALA A 364 -30.63 8.98 12.01
CA ALA A 364 -31.75 8.99 11.07
C ALA A 364 -31.50 9.75 9.75
N ASN A 365 -30.53 10.66 9.70
CA ASN A 365 -30.28 11.55 8.55
C ASN A 365 -28.81 11.65 8.14
N ALA A 366 -27.93 10.81 8.70
CA ALA A 366 -26.50 10.92 8.46
C ALA A 366 -26.13 10.51 7.02
N VAL A 367 -25.98 11.50 6.14
CA VAL A 367 -25.16 11.37 4.93
C VAL A 367 -23.79 10.87 5.40
N GLY A 368 -23.25 9.78 4.85
CA GLY A 368 -22.00 9.19 5.35
C GLY A 368 -20.88 10.22 5.55
N THR A 369 -20.00 10.02 6.54
CA THR A 369 -18.86 10.92 6.77
C THR A 369 -18.03 11.00 5.49
N MET A 370 -17.76 12.23 5.04
CA MET A 370 -16.89 12.49 3.92
C MET A 370 -15.51 12.90 4.43
N ILE A 371 -14.49 12.14 4.03
CA ILE A 371 -13.09 12.37 4.40
C ILE A 371 -12.32 12.65 3.13
N LEU A 372 -11.87 13.89 2.94
CA LEU A 372 -10.98 14.24 1.84
C LEU A 372 -9.55 13.91 2.26
N VAL A 373 -8.85 13.16 1.42
CA VAL A 373 -7.46 12.74 1.69
C VAL A 373 -6.59 13.23 0.54
N GLY A 374 -5.68 14.15 0.86
CA GLY A 374 -4.78 14.79 -0.09
C GLY A 374 -3.60 13.94 -0.54
N PRO A 375 -2.77 14.48 -1.44
CA PRO A 375 -1.57 13.79 -1.95
C PRO A 375 -0.61 13.41 -0.83
N ASN A 376 -0.08 12.18 -0.88
CA ASN A 376 0.87 11.63 0.09
C ASN A 376 0.42 11.65 1.57
N ALA A 377 -0.85 11.96 1.84
CA ALA A 377 -1.39 11.91 3.19
C ALA A 377 -1.52 10.46 3.68
N THR A 378 -1.45 10.29 5.00
CA THR A 378 -1.53 8.98 5.67
C THR A 378 -2.68 8.97 6.66
N VAL A 379 -3.50 7.92 6.63
CA VAL A 379 -4.60 7.71 7.59
C VAL A 379 -4.51 6.30 8.13
N VAL A 380 -4.40 6.15 9.44
CA VAL A 380 -4.40 4.84 10.11
C VAL A 380 -5.41 4.87 11.25
N HIS A 381 -6.31 3.89 11.23
CA HIS A 381 -7.22 3.63 12.34
C HIS A 381 -7.02 2.21 12.85
N GLU A 382 -6.56 2.10 14.08
CA GLU A 382 -6.43 0.84 14.79
C GLU A 382 -7.50 0.73 15.89
N SER A 383 -8.22 -0.38 15.90
CA SER A 383 -9.31 -0.59 16.86
C SER A 383 -9.47 -2.02 17.31
N GLN A 384 -9.93 -2.23 18.55
CA GLN A 384 -10.05 -3.58 19.10
C GLN A 384 -11.22 -4.41 18.56
N THR A 385 -12.27 -3.86 17.95
CA THR A 385 -13.48 -4.68 17.71
C THR A 385 -14.25 -4.39 16.43
N MET A 386 -14.43 -3.11 16.05
CA MET A 386 -15.35 -2.79 14.94
C MET A 386 -14.96 -1.53 14.14
N ILE A 387 -15.47 -1.47 12.91
CA ILE A 387 -15.63 -0.25 12.08
C ILE A 387 -17.13 0.03 12.01
N GLY A 388 -17.69 0.72 13.00
CA GLY A 388 -19.15 0.73 13.17
C GLY A 388 -19.96 1.76 12.36
N ASN A 389 -19.35 2.59 11.51
CA ASN A 389 -20.04 3.63 10.72
C ASN A 389 -19.63 3.61 9.23
N SER A 390 -20.48 4.19 8.38
CA SER A 390 -20.18 4.38 6.95
C SER A 390 -19.18 5.53 6.73
N TYR A 391 -18.06 5.22 6.08
CA TYR A 391 -17.01 6.19 5.71
C TYR A 391 -16.88 6.28 4.19
N THR A 392 -16.87 7.49 3.66
CA THR A 392 -16.54 7.75 2.26
C THR A 392 -15.25 8.57 2.18
N PHE A 393 -14.18 7.92 1.75
CA PHE A 393 -12.88 8.56 1.50
C PHE A 393 -12.86 9.12 0.09
N MET A 394 -12.64 10.43 -0.04
CA MET A 394 -12.37 11.11 -1.31
C MET A 394 -10.84 11.25 -1.45
N ALA A 395 -10.20 10.24 -2.03
CA ALA A 395 -8.76 10.06 -2.06
C ALA A 395 -8.12 10.68 -3.31
N ASN A 396 -7.19 11.62 -3.11
CA ASN A 396 -6.37 12.22 -4.15
C ASN A 396 -4.90 11.83 -3.94
N LYS A 397 -4.50 10.67 -4.50
CA LYS A 397 -3.14 10.13 -4.38
C LYS A 397 -2.58 10.02 -2.94
N PRO A 398 -3.31 9.45 -1.96
CA PRO A 398 -2.80 9.29 -0.60
C PRO A 398 -1.59 8.35 -0.56
N LYS A 399 -0.73 8.46 0.45
CA LYS A 399 0.36 7.50 0.65
C LYS A 399 -0.20 6.12 1.01
N TYR A 400 -1.13 6.08 1.97
CA TYR A 400 -2.04 4.96 2.22
C TYR A 400 -3.16 5.34 3.20
N ILE A 401 -4.24 4.56 3.20
CA ILE A 401 -5.33 4.60 4.17
C ILE A 401 -5.47 3.19 4.73
N ALA A 402 -5.34 3.01 6.04
CA ALA A 402 -5.33 1.70 6.68
C ALA A 402 -6.29 1.60 7.87
N PHE A 403 -6.85 0.41 8.01
CA PHE A 403 -7.67 -0.03 9.14
C PHE A 403 -7.09 -1.34 9.65
N ARG A 404 -6.81 -1.44 10.94
CA ARG A 404 -6.29 -2.68 11.53
C ARG A 404 -6.94 -2.96 12.87
N ALA A 405 -7.09 -4.24 13.17
CA ALA A 405 -7.60 -4.70 14.44
C ALA A 405 -6.45 -4.75 15.45
N ALA A 406 -6.64 -4.12 16.61
CA ALA A 406 -5.78 -4.36 17.75
C ALA A 406 -5.93 -5.83 18.20
N SER A 407 -4.85 -6.40 18.75
CA SER A 407 -4.64 -7.85 18.90
C SER A 407 -5.87 -8.70 19.27
N ARG A 408 -5.99 -9.89 18.64
CA ARG A 408 -6.98 -10.98 18.91
C ARG A 408 -8.41 -10.79 18.42
N GLN A 409 -8.72 -9.71 17.71
CA GLN A 409 -10.07 -9.41 17.24
C GLN A 409 -10.11 -9.14 15.73
N THR A 410 -11.27 -9.22 15.11
CA THR A 410 -11.45 -8.94 13.68
C THR A 410 -12.20 -7.64 13.51
N LEU A 411 -11.81 -6.83 12.53
CA LEU A 411 -12.64 -5.76 12.00
C LEU A 411 -13.96 -6.36 11.51
N SER A 412 -15.04 -5.97 12.18
CA SER A 412 -16.41 -6.24 11.78
C SER A 412 -17.18 -4.93 11.79
N GLY A 413 -18.09 -4.72 10.83
CA GLY A 413 -18.69 -3.40 10.64
C GLY A 413 -20.13 -3.45 10.18
N ARG A 414 -20.93 -2.49 10.66
CA ARG A 414 -22.24 -2.14 10.13
C ARG A 414 -22.10 -0.77 9.48
N GLY A 415 -21.99 -0.71 8.17
CA GLY A 415 -21.75 0.54 7.45
C GLY A 415 -21.20 0.29 6.06
N ILE A 416 -21.15 1.34 5.26
CA ILE A 416 -20.57 1.35 3.92
C ILE A 416 -19.18 1.96 3.99
N PHE A 417 -18.15 1.20 3.65
CA PHE A 417 -16.81 1.73 3.46
C PHE A 417 -16.55 1.94 1.99
N THR A 418 -16.31 3.18 1.59
CA THR A 418 -16.10 3.50 0.18
C THR A 418 -14.86 4.36 0.01
N VAL A 419 -14.02 3.99 -0.95
CA VAL A 419 -12.92 4.83 -1.42
C VAL A 419 -13.26 5.34 -2.81
N ASN A 420 -13.38 6.65 -2.93
CA ASN A 420 -13.61 7.40 -4.16
C ASN A 420 -12.29 8.05 -4.60
N ARG A 421 -11.77 7.66 -5.76
CA ARG A 421 -10.56 8.27 -6.33
C ARG A 421 -10.88 9.60 -7.01
N LEU A 422 -10.14 10.64 -6.65
CA LEU A 422 -10.22 11.96 -7.29
C LEU A 422 -9.15 12.16 -8.38
N ASP A 423 -8.12 11.33 -8.41
CA ASP A 423 -6.98 11.43 -9.31
C ASP A 423 -7.21 10.70 -10.65
N THR A 424 -8.32 10.99 -11.32
CA THR A 424 -8.76 10.25 -12.52
C THR A 424 -8.12 10.72 -13.83
N ALA A 425 -7.21 11.71 -13.79
CA ALA A 425 -6.85 12.50 -14.96
C ALA A 425 -5.51 12.15 -15.66
N SER A 426 -4.98 10.93 -15.55
CA SER A 426 -3.81 10.58 -16.40
C SER A 426 -3.86 9.15 -16.93
N ALA A 427 -3.45 8.98 -18.19
CA ALA A 427 -3.31 7.69 -18.87
C ALA A 427 -2.31 6.72 -18.17
N PHE A 428 -1.56 7.24 -17.20
CA PHE A 428 -0.61 6.54 -16.33
C PHE A 428 -0.88 6.82 -14.83
N GLY A 429 -2.11 7.22 -14.48
CA GLY A 429 -2.47 7.58 -13.11
C GLY A 429 -2.19 6.44 -12.15
N GLY A 430 -1.48 6.74 -11.06
CA GLY A 430 -1.01 5.78 -10.06
C GLY A 430 -2.04 4.70 -9.80
N HIS A 431 -1.66 3.45 -10.05
CA HIS A 431 -2.51 2.31 -9.77
C HIS A 431 -2.61 2.18 -8.24
N TYR A 432 -3.81 1.92 -7.73
CA TYR A 432 -4.03 1.65 -6.31
C TYR A 432 -4.60 0.26 -6.14
N GLN A 433 -4.40 -0.31 -4.97
CA GLN A 433 -4.95 -1.59 -4.59
C GLN A 433 -5.42 -1.55 -3.14
N VAL A 434 -6.38 -2.41 -2.86
CA VAL A 434 -6.77 -2.75 -1.49
C VAL A 434 -6.19 -4.12 -1.18
N SER A 435 -5.32 -4.19 -0.18
CA SER A 435 -4.84 -5.45 0.40
C SER A 435 -5.47 -5.64 1.77
N TYR A 436 -5.79 -6.88 2.12
CA TYR A 436 -6.39 -7.17 3.40
C TYR A 436 -6.09 -8.60 3.85
N ARG A 437 -6.26 -8.85 5.14
CA ARG A 437 -6.07 -10.17 5.76
C ARG A 437 -7.37 -10.62 6.41
N TYR A 438 -7.92 -11.75 5.96
CA TYR A 438 -9.07 -12.38 6.60
C TYR A 438 -8.72 -12.95 7.97
N ALA A 439 -9.72 -13.20 8.81
CA ALA A 439 -9.49 -13.81 10.12
C ALA A 439 -8.91 -15.23 10.09
N ASN A 440 -9.09 -15.94 8.98
CA ASN A 440 -8.46 -17.24 8.72
C ASN A 440 -7.01 -17.10 8.20
N THR A 441 -6.42 -15.92 8.37
CA THR A 441 -5.06 -15.51 7.94
C THR A 441 -4.81 -15.49 6.43
N GLN A 442 -5.80 -15.78 5.60
CA GLN A 442 -5.67 -15.66 4.15
C GLN A 442 -5.56 -14.20 3.72
N LEU A 443 -4.60 -13.92 2.85
CA LEU A 443 -4.44 -12.62 2.23
C LEU A 443 -5.40 -12.50 1.04
N GLY A 444 -6.03 -11.34 0.94
CA GLY A 444 -6.86 -10.95 -0.19
C GLY A 444 -6.39 -9.63 -0.77
N THR A 445 -6.62 -9.47 -2.08
CA THR A 445 -6.24 -8.27 -2.82
C THR A 445 -7.34 -7.89 -3.81
N LEU A 446 -7.67 -6.62 -3.88
CA LEU A 446 -8.58 -6.03 -4.86
C LEU A 446 -7.87 -4.89 -5.57
N SER A 447 -7.50 -5.10 -6.84
CA SER A 447 -6.91 -4.05 -7.66
C SER A 447 -7.94 -2.96 -7.99
N VAL A 448 -7.54 -1.70 -7.85
CA VAL A 448 -8.33 -0.52 -8.22
C VAL A 448 -7.84 0.01 -9.57
N PHE A 449 -8.38 -0.57 -10.64
CA PHE A 449 -7.99 -0.27 -12.02
C PHE A 449 -8.31 1.18 -12.43
N PRO A 450 -7.45 1.80 -13.26
CA PRO A 450 -7.75 3.10 -13.86
C PRO A 450 -9.01 3.00 -14.71
N ASN A 451 -9.87 4.03 -14.66
CA ASN A 451 -11.14 4.10 -15.39
C ASN A 451 -12.23 3.09 -14.99
N THR A 452 -12.03 2.31 -13.91
CA THR A 452 -13.18 1.65 -13.25
C THR A 452 -13.93 2.66 -12.39
N ALA A 453 -15.14 2.33 -11.95
CA ALA A 453 -16.00 3.23 -11.18
C ALA A 453 -15.16 4.03 -10.18
N VAL A 454 -15.35 5.36 -10.21
CA VAL A 454 -14.68 6.35 -9.35
C VAL A 454 -14.73 5.94 -7.87
N SER A 455 -15.67 5.06 -7.53
CA SER A 455 -15.99 4.53 -6.21
C SER A 455 -15.73 3.02 -6.10
N ARG A 456 -15.07 2.60 -5.03
CA ARG A 456 -14.93 1.19 -4.62
C ARG A 456 -15.58 0.98 -3.26
N ASP A 457 -16.63 0.15 -3.25
CA ASP A 457 -17.26 -0.33 -2.03
C ASP A 457 -16.47 -1.51 -1.45
N LEU A 458 -15.96 -1.36 -0.23
CA LEU A 458 -15.21 -2.38 0.50
C LEU A 458 -16.05 -3.03 1.61
N THR A 459 -17.36 -2.78 1.64
CA THR A 459 -18.27 -3.33 2.66
C THR A 459 -18.16 -4.86 2.74
N ASN A 460 -18.10 -5.54 1.60
CA ASN A 460 -17.99 -7.00 1.53
C ASN A 460 -16.64 -7.55 2.01
N VAL A 461 -15.61 -6.71 2.14
CA VAL A 461 -14.26 -7.13 2.57
C VAL A 461 -14.29 -7.45 4.08
N TYR A 462 -14.95 -6.64 4.90
CA TYR A 462 -15.03 -6.83 6.36
C TYR A 462 -16.39 -7.36 6.85
N SER A 463 -17.44 -7.36 6.02
CA SER A 463 -18.77 -7.90 6.39
C SER A 463 -18.92 -9.40 6.15
N GLY A 464 -17.90 -10.06 5.58
CA GLY A 464 -17.87 -11.51 5.38
C GLY A 464 -17.91 -12.28 6.70
N SER A 465 -18.39 -13.53 6.67
CA SER A 465 -18.59 -14.37 7.86
C SER A 465 -17.33 -14.64 8.68
N SER A 466 -16.14 -14.46 8.10
CA SER A 466 -14.85 -14.58 8.77
C SER A 466 -14.35 -13.27 9.39
N GLY A 467 -14.77 -12.09 8.93
CA GLY A 467 -14.14 -10.81 9.30
C GLY A 467 -12.71 -10.65 8.76
N THR A 468 -12.12 -9.46 8.96
CA THR A 468 -10.75 -9.12 8.51
C THR A 468 -9.93 -8.54 9.64
N TYR A 469 -8.65 -8.90 9.77
CA TYR A 469 -7.76 -8.27 10.74
C TYR A 469 -7.28 -6.89 10.27
N ASP A 470 -7.02 -6.72 8.99
CA ASP A 470 -6.32 -5.54 8.47
C ASP A 470 -6.78 -5.28 7.05
N ILE A 471 -6.90 -4.00 6.67
CA ILE A 471 -7.23 -3.52 5.34
C ILE A 471 -6.38 -2.28 5.06
N ILE A 472 -5.71 -2.25 3.91
CA ILE A 472 -4.95 -1.09 3.45
C ILE A 472 -5.31 -0.75 2.01
N TYR A 473 -5.61 0.53 1.76
CA TYR A 473 -5.67 1.15 0.44
C TYR A 473 -4.34 1.88 0.17
N GLN A 474 -3.59 1.44 -0.82
CA GLN A 474 -2.22 1.92 -1.08
C GLN A 474 -1.90 1.91 -2.58
N PRO A 475 -0.87 2.66 -3.04
CA PRO A 475 -0.41 2.56 -4.41
C PRO A 475 0.13 1.16 -4.73
N ASN A 476 -0.16 0.68 -5.94
CA ASN A 476 0.56 -0.42 -6.58
C ASN A 476 2.01 0.00 -6.86
N PHE A 477 2.88 -0.99 -7.03
CA PHE A 477 4.17 -0.73 -7.64
C PHE A 477 4.01 -0.35 -9.12
N VAL A 478 4.87 0.53 -9.59
CA VAL A 478 5.01 0.88 -11.01
C VAL A 478 6.41 0.52 -11.43
N ILE A 479 6.53 -0.22 -12.53
CA ILE A 479 7.81 -0.50 -13.17
C ILE A 479 8.11 0.69 -14.08
N ASP A 480 9.14 1.47 -13.74
CA ASP A 480 9.48 2.70 -14.46
C ASP A 480 10.44 2.43 -15.62
N GLU A 481 11.42 1.57 -15.37
CA GLU A 481 12.47 1.25 -16.33
C GLU A 481 12.69 -0.25 -16.36
N ILE A 482 12.60 -0.80 -17.57
CA ILE A 482 12.89 -2.18 -17.91
C ILE A 482 13.82 -2.20 -19.11
N GLN A 483 14.82 -3.07 -19.07
CA GLN A 483 15.75 -3.30 -20.15
C GLN A 483 15.56 -4.73 -20.66
N VAL A 484 15.32 -4.87 -21.95
CA VAL A 484 15.15 -6.15 -22.64
C VAL A 484 16.13 -6.20 -23.80
N GLU A 485 17.15 -7.04 -23.69
CA GLU A 485 18.27 -7.07 -24.63
C GLU A 485 18.48 -8.45 -25.23
N PRO A 486 18.38 -8.57 -26.58
CA PRO A 486 18.77 -9.78 -27.27
C PRO A 486 20.29 -9.80 -27.47
N GLU A 487 20.92 -10.92 -27.12
CA GLU A 487 22.32 -11.21 -27.41
C GLU A 487 22.38 -12.38 -28.38
N VAL A 488 22.78 -12.10 -29.63
CA VAL A 488 22.74 -13.08 -30.72
C VAL A 488 24.10 -13.14 -31.43
N GLY A 489 24.60 -14.36 -31.61
CA GLY A 489 25.88 -14.67 -32.25
C GLY A 489 25.94 -16.11 -32.74
N ILE A 490 27.14 -16.59 -33.09
CA ILE A 490 27.35 -18.01 -33.39
C ILE A 490 27.20 -18.79 -32.07
N ASP A 491 26.34 -19.80 -32.04
CA ASP A 491 26.00 -20.58 -30.84
C ASP A 491 25.39 -19.78 -29.68
N LEU A 492 24.96 -18.54 -29.95
CA LEU A 492 24.46 -17.61 -28.94
C LEU A 492 23.11 -17.04 -29.37
N SER A 493 22.09 -17.24 -28.54
CA SER A 493 20.77 -16.62 -28.74
C SER A 493 20.06 -16.52 -27.40
N ASN A 494 20.40 -15.46 -26.68
CA ASN A 494 19.91 -15.20 -25.34
C ASN A 494 19.05 -13.94 -25.34
N LEU A 495 18.05 -13.91 -24.49
CA LEU A 495 17.27 -12.73 -24.18
C LEU A 495 17.42 -12.43 -22.71
N THR A 496 17.97 -11.27 -22.41
CA THR A 496 18.15 -10.77 -21.05
C THR A 496 17.05 -9.76 -20.76
N THR A 497 16.38 -9.92 -19.62
CA THR A 497 15.37 -8.99 -19.09
C THR A 497 15.78 -8.53 -17.70
N THR A 498 15.88 -7.21 -17.50
CA THR A 498 16.25 -6.61 -16.22
C THR A 498 15.24 -5.54 -15.84
N ILE A 499 14.72 -5.61 -14.61
CA ILE A 499 13.89 -4.56 -14.01
C ILE A 499 14.83 -3.60 -13.28
N ASN A 500 15.03 -2.40 -13.83
CA ASN A 500 16.03 -1.45 -13.35
C ASN A 500 15.50 -0.63 -12.16
N THR A 501 14.30 -0.05 -12.31
CA THR A 501 13.72 0.82 -11.28
C THR A 501 12.21 0.64 -11.14
N THR A 502 11.73 0.75 -9.90
CA THR A 502 10.31 0.71 -9.56
C THR A 502 9.94 1.88 -8.65
N ARG A 503 8.67 2.31 -8.70
CA ARG A 503 8.08 3.24 -7.76
C ARG A 503 7.00 2.55 -6.91
N PRO A 504 6.88 2.89 -5.62
CA PRO A 504 7.82 3.71 -4.83
C PRO A 504 9.18 3.02 -4.63
N PRO A 505 10.33 3.71 -4.80
CA PRO A 505 11.67 3.11 -4.70
C PRO A 505 12.07 2.73 -3.28
N GLU A 506 11.48 3.36 -2.28
CA GLU A 506 11.74 3.07 -0.87
C GLU A 506 11.17 1.71 -0.43
N ARG A 507 10.14 1.20 -1.11
CA ARG A 507 9.48 -0.04 -0.68
C ARG A 507 10.23 -1.29 -1.18
N PRO A 508 10.60 -2.21 -0.31
CA PRO A 508 11.33 -3.41 -0.70
C PRO A 508 10.47 -4.32 -1.58
N LEU A 509 11.07 -4.83 -2.65
CA LEU A 509 10.47 -5.86 -3.49
C LEU A 509 10.72 -7.24 -2.87
N THR A 510 9.71 -8.09 -2.93
CA THR A 510 9.72 -9.45 -2.37
C THR A 510 9.48 -10.52 -3.42
N LYS A 511 9.12 -10.13 -4.65
CA LYS A 511 8.92 -11.04 -5.77
C LYS A 511 9.04 -10.35 -7.12
N TYR A 512 9.61 -11.06 -8.07
CA TYR A 512 9.72 -10.73 -9.49
C TYR A 512 9.14 -11.87 -10.30
N ASP A 513 8.19 -11.58 -11.18
CA ASP A 513 7.55 -12.53 -12.07
C ASP A 513 7.84 -12.16 -13.53
N PHE A 514 8.28 -13.15 -14.32
CA PHE A 514 8.64 -13.00 -15.72
C PHE A 514 7.86 -14.02 -16.57
N LYS A 515 7.38 -13.58 -17.73
CA LYS A 515 6.79 -14.45 -18.75
C LYS A 515 7.30 -14.06 -20.13
N LEU A 516 7.49 -15.06 -20.98
CA LEU A 516 7.86 -14.87 -22.37
C LEU A 516 6.93 -15.66 -23.27
N SER A 517 6.44 -15.02 -24.32
CA SER A 517 5.54 -15.61 -25.30
C SER A 517 5.93 -15.22 -26.72
N LYS A 518 5.72 -16.11 -27.69
CA LYS A 518 5.80 -15.85 -29.13
C LYS A 518 4.55 -15.15 -29.67
N GLN A 519 3.48 -15.08 -28.87
CA GLN A 519 2.21 -14.47 -29.24
C GLN A 519 1.73 -13.55 -28.13
N ARG A 520 1.04 -12.47 -28.51
CA ARG A 520 0.48 -11.55 -27.53
C ARG A 520 -0.58 -12.25 -26.70
N LEU A 521 -0.44 -12.19 -25.37
CA LEU A 521 -1.38 -12.85 -24.45
C LEU A 521 -2.71 -12.11 -24.33
N TRP A 522 -2.79 -10.83 -24.69
CA TRP A 522 -4.00 -10.02 -24.67
C TRP A 522 -4.12 -9.22 -25.97
N THR A 523 -5.28 -9.28 -26.62
CA THR A 523 -5.53 -8.61 -27.92
C THR A 523 -6.44 -7.38 -27.81
N GLY A 524 -6.89 -7.03 -26.60
CA GLY A 524 -7.70 -5.84 -26.38
C GLY A 524 -6.89 -4.53 -26.41
N SER A 525 -7.57 -3.42 -26.19
CA SER A 525 -7.01 -2.06 -26.38
C SER A 525 -5.99 -1.64 -25.32
N SER A 526 -6.03 -2.21 -24.11
CA SER A 526 -5.11 -1.87 -23.03
C SER A 526 -4.80 -3.06 -22.12
N ILE A 527 -3.52 -3.21 -21.79
CA ILE A 527 -3.03 -4.19 -20.82
C ILE A 527 -3.42 -3.83 -19.37
N ASN A 528 -3.76 -2.57 -19.11
CA ASN A 528 -4.10 -2.08 -17.76
C ASN A 528 -5.56 -2.37 -17.34
N THR A 529 -6.26 -3.22 -18.09
CA THR A 529 -7.64 -3.62 -17.78
C THR A 529 -7.67 -4.87 -16.89
N GLN A 530 -8.72 -5.04 -16.10
CA GLN A 530 -8.89 -6.22 -15.24
C GLN A 530 -8.86 -7.53 -16.05
N ALA A 531 -9.49 -7.56 -17.23
CA ALA A 531 -9.50 -8.72 -18.10
C ALA A 531 -8.10 -9.08 -18.60
N ALA A 532 -7.32 -8.10 -19.07
CA ALA A 532 -5.95 -8.29 -19.50
C ALA A 532 -5.05 -8.82 -18.39
N GLN A 533 -5.08 -8.17 -17.22
CA GLN A 533 -4.28 -8.57 -16.06
C GLN A 533 -4.63 -9.98 -15.59
N THR A 534 -5.90 -10.34 -15.57
CA THR A 534 -6.36 -11.70 -15.20
C THR A 534 -5.89 -12.75 -16.23
N GLN A 535 -6.02 -12.46 -17.52
CA GLN A 535 -5.60 -13.37 -18.58
C GLN A 535 -4.09 -13.62 -18.56
N ILE A 536 -3.30 -12.55 -18.41
CA ILE A 536 -1.83 -12.66 -18.31
C ILE A 536 -1.46 -13.40 -17.02
N ASN A 537 -2.10 -13.11 -15.89
CA ASN A 537 -1.82 -13.79 -14.63
C ASN A 537 -2.04 -15.32 -14.75
N ASN A 538 -3.13 -15.74 -15.40
CA ASN A 538 -3.50 -17.14 -15.57
C ASN A 538 -2.71 -17.87 -16.66
N ALA A 539 -1.97 -17.16 -17.52
CA ALA A 539 -1.16 -17.78 -18.55
C ALA A 539 -0.04 -18.63 -17.93
N SER A 540 0.09 -19.88 -18.36
CA SER A 540 1.07 -20.85 -17.87
C SER A 540 1.90 -21.40 -19.05
N LEU A 541 2.87 -22.29 -18.78
CA LEU A 541 3.65 -22.94 -19.85
C LEU A 541 2.79 -23.73 -20.85
N THR A 542 1.54 -24.09 -20.50
CA THR A 542 0.62 -24.78 -21.41
C THR A 542 -0.22 -23.83 -22.26
N THR A 543 -0.17 -22.52 -22.00
CA THR A 543 -0.87 -21.53 -22.82
C THR A 543 -0.20 -21.42 -24.20
N ASN A 544 -1.01 -21.36 -25.26
CA ASN A 544 -0.50 -21.29 -26.62
C ASN A 544 0.46 -20.08 -26.80
N GLY A 545 1.60 -20.32 -27.45
CA GLY A 545 2.64 -19.31 -27.68
C GLY A 545 3.59 -19.09 -26.50
N MET A 546 3.29 -19.59 -25.30
CA MET A 546 4.18 -19.42 -24.14
C MET A 546 5.49 -20.18 -24.33
N VAL A 547 6.57 -19.54 -23.89
CA VAL A 547 7.94 -20.05 -23.97
C VAL A 547 8.47 -20.33 -22.58
N ALA A 548 8.32 -19.36 -21.67
CA ALA A 548 8.82 -19.46 -20.31
C ALA A 548 7.93 -18.71 -19.31
N VAL A 549 7.89 -19.21 -18.09
CA VAL A 549 7.30 -18.58 -16.91
C VAL A 549 8.28 -18.77 -15.75
N ARG A 550 8.65 -17.67 -15.10
CA ARG A 550 9.58 -17.67 -13.96
C ARG A 550 9.09 -16.74 -12.87
N SER A 551 9.42 -17.10 -11.64
CA SER A 551 9.19 -16.32 -10.44
C SER A 551 10.45 -16.39 -9.58
N SER A 552 10.92 -15.25 -9.10
CA SER A 552 12.08 -15.17 -8.20
C SER A 552 11.77 -14.23 -7.03
N PRO A 553 12.13 -14.56 -5.78
CA PRO A 553 11.95 -13.66 -4.65
C PRO A 553 13.00 -12.53 -4.60
N THR A 554 14.11 -12.67 -5.34
CA THR A 554 15.29 -11.81 -5.19
C THR A 554 15.89 -11.31 -6.50
N GLU A 555 15.70 -12.05 -7.60
CA GLU A 555 16.34 -11.72 -8.87
C GLU A 555 15.44 -10.80 -9.72
N SER A 556 15.87 -9.57 -9.91
CA SER A 556 15.30 -8.62 -10.88
C SER A 556 15.76 -8.86 -12.32
N PHE A 557 16.61 -9.87 -12.51
CA PHE A 557 17.25 -10.25 -13.76
C PHE A 557 16.77 -11.65 -14.17
N TRP A 558 16.49 -11.81 -15.46
CA TRP A 558 16.15 -13.09 -16.04
C TRP A 558 16.77 -13.24 -17.43
N GLN A 559 17.36 -14.41 -17.69
CA GLN A 559 17.90 -14.78 -19.00
C GLN A 559 17.21 -16.04 -19.53
N GLU A 560 16.74 -15.97 -20.78
CA GLU A 560 16.25 -17.12 -21.53
C GLU A 560 17.19 -17.40 -22.71
N GLN A 561 17.48 -18.67 -22.99
CA GLN A 561 18.49 -19.08 -23.97
C GLN A 561 17.87 -19.90 -25.11
N LYS A 562 18.63 -20.11 -26.18
CA LYS A 562 18.23 -20.93 -27.34
C LYS A 562 16.93 -20.45 -28.00
N LEU A 563 16.73 -19.13 -28.04
CA LEU A 563 15.55 -18.53 -28.66
C LEU A 563 15.70 -18.45 -30.17
N TYR A 564 14.60 -18.73 -30.90
CA TYR A 564 14.58 -18.64 -32.35
C TYR A 564 14.52 -17.17 -32.76
N ALA A 565 15.00 -16.83 -33.96
CA ALA A 565 14.77 -15.49 -34.51
C ALA A 565 13.26 -15.23 -34.69
N GLY A 566 12.81 -14.02 -34.37
CA GLY A 566 11.40 -13.63 -34.47
C GLY A 566 10.94 -12.69 -33.35
N ILE A 567 9.65 -12.38 -33.33
CA ILE A 567 9.06 -11.45 -32.35
C ILE A 567 8.63 -12.21 -31.09
N TYR A 568 8.95 -11.64 -29.93
CA TYR A 568 8.56 -12.11 -28.62
C TYR A 568 7.90 -10.99 -27.80
N TYR A 569 7.10 -11.41 -26.83
CA TYR A 569 6.41 -10.57 -25.86
C TYR A 569 6.89 -10.95 -24.47
N VAL A 570 7.62 -10.03 -23.84
CA VAL A 570 8.10 -10.15 -22.46
C VAL A 570 7.09 -9.50 -21.54
N TYR A 571 6.65 -10.21 -20.51
CA TYR A 571 5.80 -9.68 -19.46
C TYR A 571 6.52 -9.72 -18.12
N VAL A 572 6.46 -8.62 -17.39
CA VAL A 572 7.03 -8.51 -16.06
C VAL A 572 6.03 -8.02 -15.04
N LYS A 573 6.15 -8.49 -13.80
CA LYS A 573 5.38 -8.02 -12.66
C LYS A 573 6.26 -8.10 -11.41
N VAL A 574 6.08 -7.14 -10.51
CA VAL A 574 6.76 -7.14 -9.21
C VAL A 574 5.75 -7.15 -8.07
N THR A 575 6.17 -7.71 -6.94
CA THR A 575 5.48 -7.61 -5.65
C THR A 575 6.45 -7.05 -4.64
N GLY A 576 5.99 -6.20 -3.75
CA GLY A 576 6.75 -5.68 -2.63
C GLY A 576 5.87 -5.42 -1.41
N GLN A 577 6.46 -4.80 -0.40
CA GLN A 577 5.82 -4.59 0.89
C GLN A 577 5.90 -3.13 1.32
N LEU A 578 4.95 -2.70 2.16
CA LEU A 578 5.01 -1.40 2.81
C LEU A 578 6.17 -1.40 3.81
N GLN A 579 7.05 -0.40 3.75
CA GLN A 579 8.16 -0.25 4.70
C GLN A 579 7.81 0.76 5.81
N GLU A 580 6.97 1.73 5.48
CA GLU A 580 6.69 2.91 6.30
C GLU A 580 5.81 2.61 7.51
N ASP A 581 5.12 1.46 7.50
CA ASP A 581 4.36 0.93 8.62
C ASP A 581 4.64 -0.58 8.73
N PRO A 582 5.59 -0.99 9.61
CA PRO A 582 6.03 -2.38 9.72
C PRO A 582 4.92 -3.36 10.08
N GLU A 583 3.88 -2.91 10.80
CA GLU A 583 2.76 -3.78 11.15
C GLU A 583 1.94 -4.18 9.93
N LEU A 584 1.91 -3.34 8.90
CA LEU A 584 1.20 -3.60 7.63
C LEU A 584 2.11 -4.19 6.55
N ALA A 585 3.40 -4.40 6.81
CA ALA A 585 4.36 -4.96 5.85
C ALA A 585 3.96 -6.35 5.32
N HIS A 586 3.17 -7.10 6.09
CA HIS A 586 2.64 -8.40 5.69
C HIS A 586 1.56 -8.33 4.59
N LEU A 587 1.03 -7.14 4.26
CA LEU A 587 0.05 -6.92 3.19
C LEU A 587 0.77 -6.49 1.90
N PRO A 588 0.94 -7.39 0.91
CA PRO A 588 1.75 -7.09 -0.26
C PRO A 588 1.09 -6.05 -1.17
N SER A 589 1.94 -5.35 -1.93
CA SER A 589 1.54 -4.55 -3.09
C SER A 589 2.18 -5.04 -4.35
N GLU A 590 1.39 -5.15 -5.42
CA GLU A 590 1.81 -5.70 -6.70
C GLU A 590 1.84 -4.61 -7.77
N SER A 591 2.68 -4.73 -8.78
CA SER A 591 2.51 -3.98 -10.02
C SER A 591 1.46 -4.63 -10.91
N PHE A 592 1.00 -3.88 -11.91
CA PHE A 592 0.39 -4.53 -13.07
C PHE A 592 1.46 -5.23 -13.90
N TRP A 593 1.04 -6.24 -14.68
CA TRP A 593 1.83 -6.81 -15.75
C TRP A 593 2.15 -5.74 -16.78
N TYR A 594 3.44 -5.51 -16.98
CA TYR A 594 4.00 -4.66 -18.02
C TYR A 594 4.40 -5.53 -19.22
N GLU A 595 4.25 -5.04 -20.45
CA GLU A 595 4.57 -5.77 -21.69
C GLU A 595 5.62 -5.02 -22.51
N VAL A 596 6.64 -5.75 -22.96
CA VAL A 596 7.64 -5.30 -23.93
C VAL A 596 7.59 -6.22 -25.15
N VAL A 597 7.52 -5.62 -26.34
CA VAL A 597 7.67 -6.36 -27.60
C VAL A 597 9.12 -6.25 -28.03
N ILE A 598 9.77 -7.38 -28.28
CA ILE A 598 11.18 -7.44 -28.69
C ILE A 598 11.34 -8.37 -29.90
N GLU A 599 12.21 -7.99 -30.82
CA GLU A 599 12.61 -8.83 -31.94
C GLU A 599 13.96 -9.51 -31.63
N MET A 600 13.97 -10.83 -31.68
CA MET A 600 15.20 -11.63 -31.68
C MET A 600 15.77 -11.63 -33.12
N PRO A 601 16.92 -10.95 -33.37
CA PRO A 601 17.48 -10.90 -34.70
C PRO A 601 18.01 -12.26 -35.14
N LYS A 602 18.16 -12.44 -36.46
CA LYS A 602 18.85 -13.60 -37.02
C LYS A 602 20.34 -13.51 -36.69
N SER A 603 20.91 -14.61 -36.20
CA SER A 603 22.36 -14.72 -36.02
C SER A 603 23.09 -14.76 -37.37
N PRO A 604 24.43 -14.70 -37.38
CA PRO A 604 25.18 -15.06 -38.58
C PRO A 604 24.81 -16.48 -39.05
N LEU A 605 24.70 -16.65 -40.37
CA LEU A 605 24.48 -17.96 -40.99
C LEU A 605 25.76 -18.80 -40.83
N ASN A 606 25.66 -19.90 -40.07
CA ASN A 606 26.77 -20.80 -39.80
C ASN A 606 26.25 -22.23 -39.65
N VAL A 607 26.65 -23.09 -40.58
CA VAL A 607 26.32 -24.51 -40.59
C VAL A 607 27.55 -25.31 -40.99
N GLU A 608 27.84 -26.35 -40.23
CA GLU A 608 28.84 -27.35 -40.58
C GLU A 608 28.13 -28.52 -41.29
N VAL A 609 28.53 -28.79 -42.54
CA VAL A 609 27.98 -29.88 -43.36
C VAL A 609 29.09 -30.75 -43.96
N PRO A 610 28.88 -32.08 -44.07
CA PRO A 610 29.83 -32.97 -44.72
C PRO A 610 29.87 -32.73 -46.23
N LEU A 611 31.05 -32.39 -46.76
CA LEU A 611 31.23 -32.07 -48.20
C LEU A 611 31.49 -33.30 -49.08
N GLU A 612 31.92 -34.41 -48.50
CA GLU A 612 32.26 -35.64 -49.22
C GLU A 612 31.57 -36.83 -48.59
N LYS A 613 30.94 -37.67 -49.41
CA LYS A 613 30.39 -38.97 -48.97
C LYS A 613 30.83 -40.07 -49.92
N ILE A 614 31.28 -41.17 -49.32
CA ILE A 614 31.76 -42.33 -50.06
C ILE A 614 30.62 -43.32 -50.21
N PHE A 615 30.36 -43.69 -51.45
CA PHE A 615 29.47 -44.77 -51.81
C PHE A 615 30.29 -46.04 -52.03
N LYS A 616 29.96 -47.11 -51.29
CA LYS A 616 30.58 -48.44 -51.43
C LYS A 616 29.48 -49.47 -51.61
N ILE A 617 29.32 -50.03 -52.81
CA ILE A 617 28.34 -51.09 -53.06
C ILE A 617 28.99 -52.34 -53.63
N ARG A 618 28.43 -53.48 -53.21
CA ARG A 618 28.82 -54.84 -53.63
C ARG A 618 27.70 -55.60 -54.34
N GLU A 619 26.44 -55.14 -54.27
CA GLU A 619 25.25 -55.87 -54.73
C GLU A 619 24.23 -54.96 -55.43
N GLU A 620 23.52 -55.49 -56.43
CA GLU A 620 22.42 -54.81 -57.13
C GLU A 620 21.22 -54.59 -56.20
N GLY A 621 20.51 -53.47 -56.37
CA GLY A 621 19.27 -53.16 -55.67
C GLY A 621 19.32 -51.94 -54.74
N PRO A 622 18.31 -51.79 -53.85
CA PRO A 622 18.22 -50.65 -52.95
C PRO A 622 19.27 -50.72 -51.85
N PHE A 623 19.78 -49.56 -51.45
CA PHE A 623 20.73 -49.44 -50.36
C PHE A 623 20.40 -48.24 -49.46
N ASP A 624 20.91 -48.31 -48.24
CA ASP A 624 20.79 -47.26 -47.24
C ASP A 624 22.07 -47.23 -46.39
N THR A 625 22.76 -46.08 -46.34
CA THR A 625 24.02 -45.92 -45.60
C THR A 625 23.84 -45.27 -44.24
N PHE A 626 22.65 -45.40 -43.62
CA PHE A 626 22.31 -44.84 -42.32
C PHE A 626 23.40 -45.04 -41.24
N GLU A 627 24.01 -46.23 -41.18
CA GLU A 627 25.08 -46.56 -40.21
C GLU A 627 26.35 -45.72 -40.38
N SER A 628 26.58 -45.14 -41.57
CA SER A 628 27.69 -44.25 -41.90
C SER A 628 27.27 -42.78 -42.03
N SER A 629 26.16 -42.41 -41.39
CA SER A 629 25.67 -41.03 -41.41
C SER A 629 26.64 -40.05 -40.75
N GLN A 630 26.67 -38.81 -41.23
CA GLN A 630 27.57 -37.75 -40.73
C GLN A 630 26.76 -36.55 -40.27
N PRO A 631 27.13 -35.90 -39.16
CA PRO A 631 26.34 -34.84 -38.55
C PRO A 631 26.34 -33.55 -39.37
N VAL A 632 25.25 -32.81 -39.24
CA VAL A 632 25.04 -31.43 -39.65
C VAL A 632 24.78 -30.63 -38.39
N VAL A 633 25.61 -29.61 -38.16
CA VAL A 633 25.53 -28.77 -36.98
C VAL A 633 25.15 -27.37 -37.43
N SER A 634 23.92 -26.94 -37.12
CA SER A 634 23.53 -25.55 -37.26
C SER A 634 23.92 -24.79 -36.00
N ARG A 635 24.69 -23.71 -36.17
CA ARG A 635 25.07 -22.78 -35.12
C ARG A 635 24.27 -21.47 -35.19
N SER A 636 23.23 -21.45 -36.03
CA SER A 636 22.34 -20.31 -36.23
C SER A 636 21.04 -20.45 -35.43
N ASN A 637 20.38 -19.33 -35.12
CA ASN A 637 19.13 -19.30 -34.35
C ASN A 637 17.85 -19.29 -35.20
N PHE A 638 17.94 -19.56 -36.50
CA PHE A 638 16.81 -19.61 -37.43
C PHE A 638 16.91 -20.84 -38.35
N PRO A 639 15.79 -21.32 -38.92
CA PRO A 639 15.82 -22.43 -39.86
C PRO A 639 16.61 -22.12 -41.14
N ILE A 640 17.43 -23.07 -41.58
CA ILE A 640 18.26 -22.95 -42.78
C ILE A 640 17.89 -24.04 -43.77
N ASN A 641 17.69 -23.67 -45.03
CA ASN A 641 17.56 -24.62 -46.12
C ASN A 641 18.94 -24.95 -46.69
N LEU A 642 19.27 -26.24 -46.69
CA LEU A 642 20.45 -26.83 -47.31
C LEU A 642 20.05 -27.47 -48.64
N THR A 643 20.47 -26.87 -49.76
CA THR A 643 20.18 -27.39 -51.10
C THR A 643 21.46 -27.90 -51.76
N VAL A 644 21.41 -29.14 -52.29
CA VAL A 644 22.49 -29.66 -53.15
C VAL A 644 22.40 -28.97 -54.51
N THR A 645 23.43 -28.19 -54.85
CA THR A 645 23.49 -27.42 -56.11
C THR A 645 24.39 -28.06 -57.14
N GLU A 646 25.44 -28.75 -56.71
CA GLU A 646 26.34 -29.46 -57.61
C GLU A 646 26.83 -30.76 -56.97
N VAL A 647 26.97 -31.80 -57.78
CA VAL A 647 27.63 -33.06 -57.40
C VAL A 647 28.82 -33.27 -58.31
N VAL A 648 30.00 -33.43 -57.72
CA VAL A 648 31.26 -33.69 -58.42
C VAL A 648 31.68 -35.13 -58.11
N GLU A 649 31.91 -35.91 -59.17
CA GLU A 649 32.46 -37.26 -59.05
C GLU A 649 34.00 -37.20 -59.04
N HIS A 650 34.62 -37.83 -58.04
CA HIS A 650 36.08 -37.79 -57.85
C HIS A 650 36.82 -39.08 -58.27
N THR A 651 36.10 -40.08 -58.78
CA THR A 651 36.66 -41.40 -59.08
C THR A 651 37.05 -41.49 -60.56
N THR A 652 38.25 -42.01 -60.85
CA THR A 652 38.78 -42.12 -62.22
C THR A 652 38.76 -43.53 -62.80
N ASP A 653 38.52 -44.55 -61.98
CA ASP A 653 38.49 -45.96 -62.39
C ASP A 653 37.09 -46.58 -62.20
N SER A 654 36.43 -46.86 -63.33
CA SER A 654 35.10 -47.49 -63.51
C SER A 654 33.87 -46.59 -63.22
N PRO A 655 33.31 -45.90 -64.24
CA PRO A 655 32.28 -44.90 -64.04
C PRO A 655 30.91 -45.53 -63.75
N VAL A 656 30.33 -45.19 -62.60
CA VAL A 656 28.91 -45.44 -62.29
C VAL A 656 28.16 -44.15 -62.57
N ALA A 657 27.22 -44.16 -63.52
CA ALA A 657 26.48 -42.97 -63.89
C ALA A 657 25.37 -42.66 -62.87
N LEU A 658 25.43 -41.49 -62.23
CA LEU A 658 24.32 -40.96 -61.44
C LEU A 658 23.16 -40.57 -62.36
N VAL A 659 21.98 -41.15 -62.12
CA VAL A 659 20.77 -40.96 -62.94
C VAL A 659 19.55 -40.62 -62.09
N ASN A 660 18.60 -39.90 -62.69
CA ASN A 660 17.32 -39.60 -62.05
C ASN A 660 16.41 -40.84 -61.94
N GLU A 661 16.46 -41.71 -62.96
CA GLU A 661 15.69 -42.94 -63.05
C GLU A 661 16.55 -44.04 -63.65
N ILE A 662 16.46 -45.25 -63.10
CA ILE A 662 17.16 -46.43 -63.60
C ILE A 662 16.39 -46.98 -64.80
N GLN A 663 17.09 -47.18 -65.91
CA GLN A 663 16.49 -47.80 -67.10
C GLN A 663 16.43 -49.33 -66.95
N PRO A 664 15.36 -50.00 -67.41
CA PRO A 664 15.28 -51.45 -67.38
C PRO A 664 16.47 -52.12 -68.10
N GLY A 665 17.18 -53.02 -67.42
CA GLY A 665 18.37 -53.69 -67.96
C GLY A 665 19.63 -52.83 -68.02
N ALA A 666 19.62 -51.64 -67.42
CA ALA A 666 20.81 -50.82 -67.28
C ALA A 666 21.87 -51.48 -66.39
N ASN A 667 23.13 -51.22 -66.71
CA ASN A 667 24.29 -51.59 -65.91
C ASN A 667 25.09 -50.32 -65.61
N LYS A 668 25.70 -50.24 -64.42
CA LYS A 668 26.46 -49.08 -63.94
C LYS A 668 25.62 -47.79 -63.81
N GLN A 669 24.34 -47.91 -63.45
CA GLN A 669 23.49 -46.76 -63.13
C GLN A 669 23.19 -46.70 -61.63
N LEU A 670 23.25 -45.51 -61.06
CA LEU A 670 22.98 -45.25 -59.65
C LEU A 670 21.93 -44.14 -59.51
N ARG A 671 20.79 -44.45 -58.90
CA ARG A 671 19.83 -43.44 -58.47
C ARG A 671 20.12 -43.09 -57.02
N LEU A 672 20.68 -41.89 -56.79
CA LEU A 672 21.17 -41.47 -55.47
C LEU A 672 20.32 -40.36 -54.89
N HIS A 673 20.06 -40.43 -53.59
CA HIS A 673 19.44 -39.37 -52.82
C HIS A 673 20.28 -39.08 -51.57
N LEU A 674 20.31 -37.81 -51.17
CA LEU A 674 20.83 -37.40 -49.88
C LEU A 674 19.68 -37.37 -48.88
N ARG A 675 19.75 -38.25 -47.87
CA ARG A 675 18.70 -38.41 -46.87
C ARG A 675 19.19 -38.04 -45.48
N THR A 676 18.25 -37.66 -44.63
CA THR A 676 18.49 -37.28 -43.24
C THR A 676 17.85 -38.24 -42.24
N THR A 677 18.35 -38.22 -41.01
CA THR A 677 17.80 -39.01 -39.89
C THR A 677 16.34 -38.67 -39.54
N ASN A 678 15.84 -37.48 -39.92
CA ASN A 678 14.43 -37.10 -39.76
C ASN A 678 13.60 -37.34 -41.04
N ASN A 679 14.09 -38.17 -41.96
CA ASN A 679 13.43 -38.59 -43.20
C ASN A 679 13.19 -37.49 -44.24
N GLN A 680 13.86 -36.32 -44.13
CA GLN A 680 13.94 -35.40 -45.26
C GLN A 680 14.86 -35.99 -46.34
N ASP A 681 14.49 -35.73 -47.59
CA ASP A 681 15.08 -36.36 -48.77
C ASP A 681 15.37 -35.30 -49.85
N SER A 682 16.55 -35.38 -50.46
CA SER A 682 17.04 -34.46 -51.48
C SER A 682 17.62 -35.27 -52.64
N GLY A 683 16.87 -35.32 -53.73
CA GLY A 683 17.22 -36.10 -54.91
C GLY A 683 16.00 -36.51 -55.75
N PRO A 684 16.19 -37.34 -56.79
CA PRO A 684 17.45 -38.01 -57.14
C PRO A 684 18.52 -37.01 -57.64
N LEU A 685 19.79 -37.33 -57.39
CA LEU A 685 20.95 -36.48 -57.69
C LEU A 685 21.69 -36.96 -58.95
N VAL A 686 22.22 -36.03 -59.74
CA VAL A 686 23.03 -36.27 -60.95
C VAL A 686 24.38 -35.58 -60.86
N VAL A 687 25.41 -36.05 -61.59
CA VAL A 687 26.69 -35.33 -61.68
C VAL A 687 26.48 -33.98 -62.39
N GLY A 688 27.09 -32.92 -61.86
CA GLY A 688 26.90 -31.54 -62.32
C GLY A 688 25.82 -30.80 -61.52
N LEU A 689 25.15 -29.84 -62.16
CA LEU A 689 24.17 -28.98 -61.50
C LEU A 689 22.87 -29.72 -61.14
N ASN A 690 22.39 -29.50 -59.93
CA ASN A 690 21.18 -30.09 -59.38
C ASN A 690 20.16 -29.02 -58.96
N GLN A 691 18.87 -29.35 -59.04
CA GLN A 691 17.75 -28.56 -58.48
C GLN A 691 17.02 -29.40 -57.44
N ALA A 692 17.76 -29.92 -56.47
CA ALA A 692 17.23 -30.83 -55.49
C ALA A 692 16.35 -30.10 -54.46
N SER A 693 15.37 -30.81 -53.89
CA SER A 693 14.57 -30.30 -52.78
C SER A 693 15.49 -29.91 -51.60
N PRO A 694 15.23 -28.77 -50.94
CA PRO A 694 16.02 -28.35 -49.79
C PRO A 694 15.80 -29.28 -48.60
N ILE A 695 16.85 -29.48 -47.82
CA ILE A 695 16.80 -30.08 -46.48
C ILE A 695 16.74 -28.93 -45.48
N GLU A 696 15.66 -28.85 -44.72
CA GLU A 696 15.48 -27.88 -43.63
C GLU A 696 16.23 -28.32 -42.37
N ILE A 697 17.12 -27.45 -41.92
CA ILE A 697 17.88 -27.59 -40.68
C ILE A 697 17.29 -26.62 -39.67
N LEU A 698 16.70 -27.16 -38.61
CA LEU A 698 16.17 -26.36 -37.49
C LEU A 698 17.30 -25.93 -36.55
N PRO A 699 17.15 -24.79 -35.84
CA PRO A 699 18.12 -24.35 -34.85
C PRO A 699 17.95 -25.09 -33.51
N PHE A 700 19.02 -25.13 -32.70
CA PHE A 700 19.04 -25.72 -31.34
C PHE A 700 18.54 -27.18 -31.25
N LEU A 701 18.93 -28.01 -32.22
CA LEU A 701 18.60 -29.44 -32.19
C LEU A 701 19.31 -30.15 -31.01
N ASP A 702 18.54 -30.88 -30.20
CA ASP A 702 19.09 -31.69 -29.11
C ASP A 702 19.96 -32.85 -29.62
N ASN A 703 19.66 -33.34 -30.83
CA ASN A 703 20.46 -34.33 -31.55
C ASN A 703 20.82 -33.76 -32.93
N PRO A 704 22.11 -33.78 -33.33
CA PRO A 704 22.49 -33.27 -34.64
C PRO A 704 21.79 -34.05 -35.75
N LEU A 705 21.30 -33.32 -36.76
CA LEU A 705 20.74 -33.91 -37.97
C LEU A 705 21.86 -34.63 -38.70
N HIS A 706 21.74 -35.92 -39.05
CA HIS A 706 22.79 -36.58 -39.82
C HIS A 706 22.36 -36.79 -41.26
N LEU A 707 23.30 -36.62 -42.19
CA LEU A 707 23.14 -36.87 -43.61
C LEU A 707 23.76 -38.23 -43.99
N TYR A 708 23.09 -38.97 -44.87
CA TYR A 708 23.57 -40.22 -45.43
C TYR A 708 23.06 -40.43 -46.86
N LEU A 709 23.65 -41.37 -47.57
CA LEU A 709 23.27 -41.73 -48.94
C LEU A 709 22.22 -42.85 -48.92
N LYS A 710 21.17 -42.68 -49.72
CA LYS A 710 20.16 -43.70 -49.98
C LYS A 710 19.89 -43.78 -51.47
N GLY A 711 19.58 -44.96 -51.99
CA GLY A 711 19.31 -45.07 -53.42
C GLY A 711 19.11 -46.48 -53.90
N GLU A 712 19.26 -46.66 -55.21
CA GLU A 712 19.18 -47.95 -55.90
C GLU A 712 20.31 -48.04 -56.92
N TYR A 713 21.02 -49.17 -56.94
CA TYR A 713 22.11 -49.45 -57.87
C TYR A 713 21.72 -50.55 -58.85
N ALA A 714 21.89 -50.28 -60.15
CA ALA A 714 21.72 -51.27 -61.21
C ALA A 714 23.09 -51.65 -61.78
N GLY A 715 23.60 -52.84 -61.41
CA GLY A 715 24.88 -53.35 -61.91
C GLY A 715 25.29 -54.74 -61.39
N SER A 716 26.45 -55.24 -61.83
CA SER A 716 26.92 -56.61 -61.58
C SER A 716 27.63 -56.81 -60.23
N LEU A 717 27.42 -57.97 -59.58
CA LEU A 717 28.06 -58.43 -58.33
C LEU A 717 29.59 -58.59 -58.40
N GLN A 718 30.19 -58.58 -59.60
CA GLN A 718 31.60 -58.93 -59.80
C GLN A 718 32.56 -57.73 -59.72
N GLU A 719 32.06 -56.50 -59.76
CA GLU A 719 32.87 -55.28 -59.74
C GLU A 719 32.65 -54.51 -58.44
N LYS A 720 33.74 -54.27 -57.67
CA LYS A 720 33.68 -53.39 -56.50
C LYS A 720 33.80 -51.94 -56.97
N HIS A 721 32.77 -51.15 -56.73
CA HIS A 721 32.78 -49.71 -57.02
C HIS A 721 32.86 -48.92 -55.71
N ASP A 722 33.99 -48.26 -55.49
CA ASP A 722 34.15 -47.26 -54.44
C ASP A 722 34.13 -45.89 -55.12
N VAL A 723 32.98 -45.22 -55.13
CA VAL A 723 32.82 -43.92 -55.79
C VAL A 723 32.72 -42.83 -54.72
N SER A 724 33.54 -41.78 -54.84
CA SER A 724 33.43 -40.61 -53.98
C SER A 724 32.71 -39.48 -54.69
N TYR A 725 31.69 -38.94 -54.03
CA TYR A 725 30.95 -37.78 -54.49
C TYR A 725 31.17 -36.61 -53.53
N SER A 726 31.56 -35.47 -54.10
CA SER A 726 31.59 -34.20 -53.39
C SER A 726 30.35 -33.39 -53.70
N PHE A 727 29.77 -32.79 -52.68
CA PHE A 727 28.52 -32.04 -52.75
C PHE A 727 28.80 -30.56 -52.51
N VAL A 728 28.31 -29.72 -53.41
CA VAL A 728 28.29 -28.26 -53.21
C VAL A 728 26.91 -27.86 -52.72
N TYR A 729 26.87 -27.25 -51.54
CA TYR A 729 25.65 -26.83 -50.91
C TYR A 729 25.41 -25.33 -51.02
N GLN A 730 24.17 -24.95 -51.30
CA GLN A 730 23.68 -23.59 -51.07
C GLN A 730 22.90 -23.55 -49.77
N LEU A 731 23.31 -22.65 -48.87
CA LEU A 731 22.60 -22.37 -47.62
C LEU A 731 21.72 -21.14 -47.81
N THR A 732 20.43 -21.28 -47.55
CA THR A 732 19.47 -20.17 -47.62
C THR A 732 18.75 -20.00 -46.29
N ALA A 733 18.78 -18.78 -45.75
CA ALA A 733 18.02 -18.43 -44.57
C ALA A 733 16.52 -18.44 -44.88
N LYS A 734 15.72 -19.11 -44.04
CA LYS A 734 14.26 -19.12 -44.16
C LYS A 734 13.62 -17.91 -43.48
#